data_AF-A0A1Z9LXZ9-F1
#
_entry.id   AF-A0A1Z9LXZ9-F1
#
_cell.length_a   1.000
_cell.length_b   1.000
_cell.length_c   1.000
_cell.angle_alpha   90.00
_cell.angle_beta   90.00
_cell.angle_gamma   90.00
#
_symmetry.space_group_name_H-M   'P 1'
#
loop_
_entity.id
_entity.type
_entity.pdbx_description
1 polymer ?
#
loop_
_entity_poly.entity_id
_entity_poly.type
_entity_poly.pdbx_seq_one_letter_code
_entity_poly.pdbx_strand_id
1 'polypeptide(L)'
;MNNWKKIVNELSYRVSSGIPDLTNEQHLMKLWEILKEHNWNIDARVELLKNLQEVDQSLLKTKITNPTTQRQIQVRTGLGYKKSNTAAYNVAKSFLKDKGVSDDEIEKQADKSAEDDVKKEKPKTKEFFKDIKKIDTLNSDEYKKPLDSTKDEFDKSNEKNQTPSKFELSEDSRKALTKVAPKYVDLLERVLNTNRKGDGSDKLDYFGVGGGQGAGTTKSAMGELMTQAFSTLRSDELFGKKDENGMYSGGLYRDIAGHLDKLEQDGVQTHIDKSWVRAAMENRSAIMAHFREKFGNDYEIVATSWDVPSEVESLGLSYKDKQSTTDTFFKVKDKDGNERVLECSLKKSFSANLYNGSLQDVIKNADTQLNVGDFADKQLNNLNNVYEKNQQTMRSVIQNINLDSEEAESNILDIARVLGGGKINLVEKAQKELFETIKQTQEDLLSNPELNIDRDYIGNVTQAGKKKGKVTMAKRATNKNLLMLLQMTGKYDEGLGIAFDNHKKITSDFEESTIKELNENETFKQSVLDKCRDSLPLEDIIEGKEFMAAGKTPVTKKTLEAMFGTSDWNKVKENLEVDLEPVPTLVYKGKVDDSDRTIKFANIVVREDGKGYSGGAVKFELKFNNNFRDFAAGESQDIYDQHRPEGGQIPIPFKKKKK
;
A
#
# COMPACT_ATOMS: atom_id res chain seq x y z
N MET A 1 -42.51 31.96 11.66
CA MET A 1 -42.52 33.20 10.86
C MET A 1 -41.96 34.36 11.66
N ASN A 2 -40.78 34.83 11.27
CA ASN A 2 -40.20 36.18 11.40
C ASN A 2 -40.77 37.15 12.46
N ASN A 3 -40.40 36.96 13.72
CA ASN A 3 -40.57 37.98 14.77
C ASN A 3 -39.60 39.18 14.60
N TRP A 4 -38.65 39.07 13.66
CA TRP A 4 -37.61 40.08 13.40
C TRP A 4 -38.16 41.46 13.00
N LYS A 5 -39.20 41.51 12.15
CA LYS A 5 -39.82 42.79 11.79
C LYS A 5 -40.43 43.51 13.00
N LYS A 6 -40.97 42.76 13.97
CA LYS A 6 -41.49 43.34 15.21
C LYS A 6 -40.36 43.86 16.08
N ILE A 7 -39.28 43.10 16.22
CA ILE A 7 -38.08 43.51 16.98
C ILE A 7 -37.47 44.80 16.43
N VAL A 8 -37.29 44.90 15.10
CA VAL A 8 -36.71 46.10 14.46
C VAL A 8 -37.65 47.30 14.55
N ASN A 9 -38.97 47.09 14.37
CA ASN A 9 -39.95 48.15 14.56
C ASN A 9 -39.97 48.64 16.01
N GLU A 10 -39.93 47.73 16.98
CA GLU A 10 -39.89 48.08 18.40
C GLU A 10 -38.60 48.83 18.78
N LEU A 11 -37.47 48.45 18.18
CA LEU A 11 -36.21 49.17 18.35
C LEU A 11 -36.32 50.61 17.81
N SER A 12 -36.98 50.80 16.66
CA SER A 12 -37.18 52.14 16.08
C SER A 12 -37.98 53.06 17.01
N TYR A 13 -38.95 52.54 17.78
CA TYR A 13 -39.70 53.32 18.77
C TYR A 13 -38.93 53.60 20.07
N ARG A 14 -37.95 52.76 20.42
CA ARG A 14 -37.18 52.91 21.66
C ARG A 14 -35.96 53.81 21.50
N VAL A 15 -35.49 54.08 20.29
CA VAL A 15 -34.35 54.96 20.02
C VAL A 15 -34.81 56.39 19.75
N SER A 16 -34.07 57.39 20.26
CA SER A 16 -34.44 58.81 20.15
C SER A 16 -34.40 59.34 18.71
N SER A 17 -33.63 58.71 17.83
CA SER A 17 -33.52 59.05 16.41
C SER A 17 -34.68 58.52 15.56
N GLY A 18 -35.50 57.60 16.07
CA GLY A 18 -36.51 56.87 15.29
C GLY A 18 -35.93 55.89 14.25
N ILE A 19 -34.61 55.86 14.06
CA ILE A 19 -33.90 55.03 13.08
C ILE A 19 -32.90 54.16 13.84
N PRO A 20 -33.09 52.83 13.86
CA PRO A 20 -32.12 51.91 14.45
C PRO A 20 -30.73 52.05 13.79
N ASP A 21 -29.70 52.16 14.62
CA ASP A 21 -28.29 52.19 14.22
C ASP A 21 -27.56 51.10 15.01
N LEU A 22 -27.20 50.01 14.32
CA LEU A 22 -26.61 48.82 14.94
C LEU A 22 -25.10 48.96 15.18
N THR A 23 -24.52 50.13 14.87
CA THR A 23 -23.15 50.50 15.26
C THR A 23 -23.13 51.32 16.55
N ASN A 24 -24.29 51.82 17.01
CA ASN A 24 -24.43 52.63 18.22
C ASN A 24 -24.69 51.76 19.47
N GLU A 25 -23.84 51.87 20.49
CA GLU A 25 -23.93 51.07 21.72
C GLU A 25 -25.26 51.25 22.47
N GLN A 26 -25.83 52.46 22.52
CA GLN A 26 -27.12 52.70 23.19
C GLN A 26 -28.27 52.01 22.47
N HIS A 27 -28.18 51.92 21.14
CA HIS A 27 -29.18 51.22 20.33
C HIS A 27 -29.03 49.70 20.49
N LEU A 28 -27.81 49.18 20.59
CA LEU A 28 -27.56 47.76 20.86
C LEU A 28 -28.03 47.33 22.26
N MET A 29 -27.90 48.19 23.28
CA MET A 29 -28.47 47.93 24.61
C MET A 29 -30.00 47.81 24.56
N LYS A 30 -30.67 48.70 23.82
CA LYS A 30 -32.13 48.64 23.62
C LYS A 30 -32.55 47.41 22.81
N LEU A 31 -31.76 47.03 21.81
CA LEU A 31 -31.99 45.79 21.05
C LEU A 31 -31.88 44.56 21.96
N TRP A 32 -30.90 44.51 22.86
CA TRP A 32 -30.75 43.43 23.82
C TRP A 32 -31.97 43.27 24.74
N GLU A 33 -32.51 44.39 25.24
CA GLU A 33 -33.73 44.38 26.07
C GLU A 33 -34.94 43.85 25.29
N ILE A 34 -35.14 44.31 24.05
CA ILE A 34 -36.23 43.85 23.19
C ILE A 34 -36.09 42.34 22.94
N LEU A 35 -34.90 41.85 22.61
CA LEU A 35 -34.67 40.42 22.38
C LEU A 35 -34.97 39.59 23.64
N LYS A 36 -34.65 40.12 24.83
CA LYS A 36 -34.99 39.50 26.12
C LYS A 36 -36.51 39.39 26.31
N GLU A 37 -37.25 40.46 26.02
CA GLU A 37 -38.71 40.51 26.14
C GLU A 37 -39.42 39.57 25.17
N HIS A 38 -38.82 39.35 23.99
CA HIS A 38 -39.30 38.36 23.02
C HIS A 38 -38.81 36.93 23.31
N ASN A 39 -38.34 36.66 24.54
CA ASN A 39 -37.88 35.35 25.02
C ASN A 39 -36.77 34.71 24.17
N TRP A 40 -35.90 35.50 23.55
CA TRP A 40 -34.70 34.94 22.94
C TRP A 40 -33.78 34.38 24.03
N ASN A 41 -33.23 33.19 23.80
CA ASN A 41 -32.26 32.63 24.73
C ASN A 41 -31.03 33.56 24.82
N ILE A 42 -30.30 33.47 25.93
CA ILE A 42 -29.17 34.38 26.17
C ILE A 42 -28.06 34.18 25.13
N ASP A 43 -27.81 32.93 24.72
CA ASP A 43 -26.74 32.59 23.78
C ASP A 43 -26.98 33.20 22.38
N ALA A 44 -28.19 33.11 21.84
CA ALA A 44 -28.55 33.68 20.53
C ALA A 44 -28.51 35.21 20.56
N ARG A 45 -28.80 35.84 21.70
CA ARG A 45 -28.64 37.30 21.85
C ARG A 45 -27.18 37.72 21.83
N VAL A 46 -26.33 36.97 22.54
CA VAL A 46 -24.87 37.22 22.56
C VAL A 46 -24.28 37.00 21.17
N GLU A 47 -24.68 35.93 20.49
CA GLU A 47 -24.20 35.62 19.13
C GLU A 47 -24.64 36.69 18.11
N LEU A 48 -25.90 37.13 18.16
CA LEU A 48 -26.40 38.18 17.27
C LEU A 48 -25.66 39.51 17.45
N LEU A 49 -25.45 39.96 18.69
CA LEU A 49 -24.72 41.21 18.95
C LEU A 49 -23.26 41.12 18.53
N LYS A 50 -22.62 39.96 18.75
CA LYS A 50 -21.26 39.71 18.25
C LYS A 50 -21.20 39.85 16.73
N ASN A 51 -22.15 39.24 16.00
CA ASN A 51 -22.20 39.29 14.54
C ASN A 51 -22.46 40.70 13.99
N LEU A 52 -23.18 41.55 14.73
CA LEU A 52 -23.46 42.95 14.34
C LEU A 52 -22.26 43.89 14.52
N GLN A 53 -21.25 43.49 15.30
CA GLN A 53 -20.07 44.29 15.62
C GLN A 53 -18.79 43.81 14.89
N GLU A 54 -18.92 42.91 13.91
CA GLU A 54 -17.80 42.37 13.15
C GLU A 54 -17.65 43.04 11.78
N VAL A 55 -16.39 43.21 11.36
CA VAL A 55 -16.05 43.70 10.02
C VAL A 55 -16.63 42.77 8.97
N ASP A 56 -17.22 43.31 7.89
CA ASP A 56 -17.82 42.53 6.81
C ASP A 56 -16.85 41.45 6.28
N GLN A 57 -17.29 40.20 6.40
CA GLN A 57 -16.56 39.00 6.00
C GLN A 57 -16.19 39.02 4.51
N SER A 58 -16.95 39.70 3.66
CA SER A 58 -16.66 39.84 2.23
C SER A 58 -15.39 40.67 1.99
N LEU A 59 -15.21 41.75 2.77
CA LEU A 59 -14.02 42.60 2.73
C LEU A 59 -12.80 41.84 3.26
N LEU A 60 -12.98 41.09 4.36
CA LEU A 60 -11.92 40.29 4.98
C LEU A 60 -11.40 39.15 4.08
N LYS A 61 -12.23 38.62 3.17
CA LYS A 61 -11.87 37.56 2.21
C LYS A 61 -11.30 38.10 0.89
N THR A 62 -11.34 39.41 0.67
CA THR A 62 -10.78 40.02 -0.55
C THR A 62 -9.27 39.80 -0.63
N LYS A 63 -8.74 39.56 -1.84
CA LYS A 63 -7.31 39.35 -2.06
C LYS A 63 -6.57 40.67 -2.29
N ILE A 64 -5.43 40.82 -1.63
CA ILE A 64 -4.48 41.93 -1.75
C ILE A 64 -3.09 41.37 -1.98
N THR A 65 -2.23 42.13 -2.65
CA THR A 65 -0.84 41.72 -2.87
C THR A 65 -0.01 42.01 -1.62
N ASN A 66 0.71 41.01 -1.11
CA ASN A 66 1.70 41.20 -0.06
C ASN A 66 2.95 41.86 -0.66
N PRO A 67 3.34 43.08 -0.24
CA PRO A 67 4.46 43.80 -0.86
C PRO A 67 5.83 43.14 -0.60
N THR A 68 5.94 42.34 0.48
CA THR A 68 7.18 41.66 0.85
C THR A 68 7.39 40.36 0.06
N THR A 69 6.33 39.60 -0.18
CA THR A 69 6.42 38.26 -0.82
C THR A 69 5.88 38.22 -2.23
N GLN A 70 5.23 39.28 -2.69
CA GLN A 70 4.52 39.39 -3.97
C GLN A 70 3.37 38.38 -4.16
N ARG A 71 2.97 37.66 -3.11
CA ARG A 71 1.86 36.70 -3.13
C ARG A 71 0.52 37.39 -2.91
N GLN A 72 -0.54 36.85 -3.50
CA GLN A 72 -1.92 37.23 -3.20
C GLN A 72 -2.35 36.64 -1.85
N ILE A 73 -2.71 37.48 -0.90
CA ILE A 73 -3.18 37.09 0.44
C ILE A 73 -4.56 37.70 0.71
N GLN A 74 -5.35 37.11 1.59
CA GLN A 74 -6.62 37.73 2.00
C GLN A 74 -6.37 38.92 2.93
N VAL A 75 -7.28 39.91 2.94
CA VAL A 75 -7.21 41.06 3.85
C VAL A 75 -7.12 40.62 5.31
N ARG A 76 -7.88 39.59 5.72
CA ARG A 76 -7.78 39.00 7.08
C ARG A 76 -6.38 38.48 7.41
N THR A 77 -5.71 37.88 6.43
CA THR A 77 -4.35 37.35 6.59
C THR A 77 -3.34 38.49 6.66
N GLY A 78 -3.55 39.56 5.88
CA GLY A 78 -2.75 40.78 6.00
C GLY A 78 -2.86 41.41 7.39
N LEU A 79 -4.07 41.47 7.96
CA LEU A 79 -4.29 41.98 9.33
C LEU A 79 -3.59 41.15 10.41
N GLY A 80 -3.56 39.81 10.26
CA GLY A 80 -2.86 38.90 11.18
C GLY A 80 -1.34 39.14 11.29
N TYR A 81 -0.75 39.73 10.25
CA TYR A 81 0.68 40.06 10.21
C TYR A 81 1.09 41.31 11.01
N LYS A 82 0.19 41.90 11.81
CA LYS A 82 0.43 43.10 12.64
C LYS A 82 1.76 43.09 13.38
N LYS A 83 2.20 41.92 13.89
CA LYS A 83 3.45 41.75 14.66
C LYS A 83 4.63 41.16 13.88
N SER A 84 4.40 40.55 12.73
CA SER A 84 5.39 39.71 12.02
C SER A 84 5.75 40.21 10.62
N ASN A 85 4.86 40.95 9.94
CA ASN A 85 5.11 41.57 8.65
C ASN A 85 4.27 42.86 8.52
N THR A 86 4.79 43.95 9.07
CA THR A 86 4.12 45.25 9.17
C THR A 86 3.74 45.85 7.80
N ALA A 87 4.47 45.51 6.73
CA ALA A 87 4.14 45.98 5.38
C ALA A 87 2.84 45.35 4.86
N ALA A 88 2.64 44.05 5.08
CA ALA A 88 1.39 43.37 4.71
C ALA A 88 0.20 43.82 5.58
N TYR A 89 0.45 44.09 6.87
CA TYR A 89 -0.53 44.71 7.78
C TYR A 89 -1.01 46.07 7.28
N ASN A 90 -0.09 46.96 6.92
CA ASN A 90 -0.43 48.31 6.47
C ASN A 90 -1.25 48.30 5.16
N VAL A 91 -1.01 47.36 4.25
CA VAL A 91 -1.80 47.21 3.02
C VAL A 91 -3.23 46.76 3.34
N ALA A 92 -3.40 45.78 4.24
CA ALA A 92 -4.73 45.34 4.67
C ALA A 92 -5.49 46.43 5.44
N LYS A 93 -4.81 47.15 6.33
CA LYS A 93 -5.37 48.29 7.06
C LYS A 93 -5.82 49.41 6.11
N SER A 94 -4.99 49.75 5.12
CA SER A 94 -5.32 50.78 4.12
C SER A 94 -6.52 50.36 3.28
N PHE A 95 -6.57 49.09 2.83
CA PHE A 95 -7.71 48.57 2.09
C PHE A 95 -9.04 48.69 2.85
N LEU A 96 -9.06 48.35 4.14
CA LEU A 96 -10.29 48.44 4.94
C LEU A 96 -10.68 49.90 5.23
N LYS A 97 -9.69 50.77 5.44
CA LYS A 97 -9.92 52.20 5.61
C LYS A 97 -10.54 52.83 4.36
N ASP A 98 -10.06 52.44 3.18
CA ASP A 98 -10.64 52.86 1.89
C ASP A 98 -12.07 52.34 1.67
N LYS A 99 -12.48 51.31 2.42
CA LYS A 99 -13.84 50.75 2.43
C LYS A 99 -14.71 51.26 3.57
N GLY A 100 -14.24 52.24 4.33
CA GLY A 100 -15.02 52.93 5.37
C GLY A 100 -15.05 52.23 6.72
N VAL A 101 -14.19 51.23 6.96
CA VAL A 101 -14.05 50.58 8.28
C VAL A 101 -13.24 51.48 9.20
N SER A 102 -13.70 51.67 10.45
CA SER A 102 -13.03 52.56 11.40
C SER A 102 -11.69 51.98 11.90
N ASP A 103 -10.77 52.85 12.32
CA ASP A 103 -9.47 52.41 12.84
C ASP A 103 -9.64 51.50 14.07
N ASP A 104 -10.64 51.75 14.94
CA ASP A 104 -10.92 50.91 16.11
C ASP A 104 -11.45 49.51 15.75
N GLU A 105 -12.28 49.40 14.71
CA GLU A 105 -12.76 48.10 14.20
C GLU A 105 -11.64 47.33 13.51
N ILE A 106 -10.77 48.02 12.76
CA ILE A 106 -9.60 47.40 12.14
C ILE A 106 -8.64 46.90 13.21
N GLU A 107 -8.38 47.67 14.27
CA GLU A 107 -7.49 47.23 15.35
C GLU A 107 -8.11 46.07 16.14
N LYS A 108 -9.41 46.10 16.47
CA LYS A 108 -10.11 44.96 17.09
C LYS A 108 -10.07 43.72 16.19
N GLN A 109 -10.29 43.88 14.89
CA GLN A 109 -10.25 42.78 13.93
C GLN A 109 -8.82 42.28 13.70
N ALA A 110 -7.82 43.15 13.76
CA ALA A 110 -6.41 42.79 13.66
C ALA A 110 -5.92 42.08 14.91
N ASP A 111 -6.36 42.48 16.10
CA ASP A 111 -6.06 41.76 17.34
C ASP A 111 -6.77 40.41 17.37
N LYS A 112 -8.03 40.31 16.92
CA LYS A 112 -8.71 39.03 16.68
C LYS A 112 -7.96 38.17 15.65
N SER A 113 -7.55 38.75 14.52
CA SER A 113 -6.86 38.01 13.44
C SER A 113 -5.44 37.61 13.81
N ALA A 114 -4.76 38.41 14.65
CA ALA A 114 -3.45 38.10 15.22
C ALA A 114 -3.57 37.08 16.36
N GLU A 115 -4.65 37.12 17.15
CA GLU A 115 -5.01 36.04 18.08
C GLU A 115 -5.39 34.77 17.32
N ASP A 116 -6.05 34.85 16.17
CA ASP A 116 -6.34 33.71 15.30
C ASP A 116 -5.07 33.20 14.60
N ASP A 117 -4.09 34.05 14.29
CA ASP A 117 -2.76 33.61 13.81
C ASP A 117 -1.90 33.01 14.96
N VAL A 118 -2.10 33.46 16.20
CA VAL A 118 -1.44 32.89 17.40
C VAL A 118 -2.18 31.63 17.90
N LYS A 119 -3.50 31.52 17.70
CA LYS A 119 -4.33 30.32 17.93
C LYS A 119 -4.33 29.38 16.72
N LYS A 120 -3.87 29.87 15.56
CA LYS A 120 -3.21 29.10 14.49
C LYS A 120 -1.69 29.05 14.72
N GLU A 121 -1.28 28.85 15.98
CA GLU A 121 -0.39 27.70 16.19
C GLU A 121 -0.95 26.58 15.31
N LYS A 122 -0.10 26.07 14.40
CA LYS A 122 -0.30 24.84 13.61
C LYS A 122 -1.34 23.98 14.30
N PRO A 123 -2.36 23.42 13.61
CA PRO A 123 -3.25 22.46 14.26
C PRO A 123 -2.36 21.59 15.12
N LYS A 124 -2.49 21.70 16.45
CA LYS A 124 -1.77 20.82 17.36
C LYS A 124 -2.48 19.50 17.12
N THR A 125 -2.12 18.84 16.02
CA THR A 125 -2.01 17.41 15.99
C THR A 125 -1.22 17.11 17.25
N LYS A 126 -1.91 16.67 18.32
CA LYS A 126 -1.25 15.90 19.36
C LYS A 126 -0.55 14.81 18.59
N GLU A 127 0.76 14.97 18.39
CA GLU A 127 1.53 13.95 17.73
C GLU A 127 1.51 12.75 18.66
N PHE A 128 1.06 11.62 18.12
CA PHE A 128 0.99 10.40 18.88
C PHE A 128 2.42 9.85 19.01
N PHE A 129 2.97 9.93 20.21
CA PHE A 129 4.19 9.23 20.56
C PHE A 129 3.90 8.34 21.74
N LYS A 130 4.25 7.06 21.59
CA LYS A 130 4.19 6.09 22.69
C LYS A 130 5.35 6.35 23.63
N ASP A 131 5.11 6.14 24.91
CA ASP A 131 6.19 6.09 25.90
C ASP A 131 7.07 4.87 25.58
N ILE A 132 8.37 5.10 25.46
CA ILE A 132 9.34 4.02 25.26
C ILE A 132 10.22 3.87 26.49
N LYS A 133 10.59 2.62 26.78
CA LYS A 133 11.59 2.31 27.81
C LYS A 133 12.97 2.75 27.31
N LYS A 134 13.74 3.39 28.19
CA LYS A 134 15.15 3.68 27.91
C LYS A 134 15.95 2.39 27.98
N ILE A 135 16.36 1.89 26.82
CA ILE A 135 17.15 0.67 26.65
C ILE A 135 18.38 1.00 25.81
N ASP A 136 19.54 0.51 26.22
CA ASP A 136 20.74 0.49 25.39
C ASP A 136 20.63 -0.63 24.35
N THR A 137 19.85 -0.35 23.31
CA THR A 137 19.45 -1.32 22.28
C THR A 137 20.64 -2.03 21.66
N LEU A 138 21.66 -1.28 21.23
CA LEU A 138 22.82 -1.83 20.52
C LEU A 138 23.65 -2.80 21.37
N ASN A 139 23.55 -2.69 22.70
CA ASN A 139 24.24 -3.58 23.63
C ASN A 139 23.39 -4.71 24.21
N SER A 140 22.08 -4.71 23.96
CA SER A 140 21.17 -5.73 24.48
C SER A 140 21.47 -7.12 23.90
N ASP A 141 21.23 -8.17 24.70
CA ASP A 141 21.45 -9.56 24.30
C ASP A 141 20.62 -9.94 23.07
N GLU A 142 19.37 -9.47 23.00
CA GLU A 142 18.49 -9.75 21.87
C GLU A 142 18.99 -9.13 20.57
N TYR A 143 19.48 -7.88 20.61
CA TYR A 143 20.00 -7.20 19.43
C TYR A 143 21.31 -7.81 18.90
N LYS A 144 22.11 -8.39 19.81
CA LYS A 144 23.35 -9.11 19.49
C LYS A 144 23.15 -10.59 19.17
N LYS A 145 21.92 -11.10 19.27
CA LYS A 145 21.61 -12.50 19.04
C LYS A 145 22.02 -12.92 17.62
N PRO A 146 22.79 -14.01 17.45
CA PRO A 146 23.17 -14.51 16.12
C PRO A 146 21.99 -15.17 15.40
N LEU A 147 22.21 -15.55 14.14
CA LEU A 147 21.33 -16.48 13.42
C LEU A 147 21.34 -17.85 14.12
N ASP A 148 20.25 -18.60 13.99
CA ASP A 148 20.07 -19.90 14.64
C ASP A 148 21.02 -20.97 14.08
N SER A 149 21.40 -20.85 12.81
CA SER A 149 22.44 -21.69 12.20
C SER A 149 23.77 -20.96 12.12
N THR A 150 24.84 -21.68 12.45
CA THR A 150 26.21 -21.21 12.28
C THR A 150 26.55 -21.05 10.80
N LYS A 151 27.62 -20.30 10.52
CA LYS A 151 28.11 -20.12 9.15
C LYS A 151 28.48 -21.46 8.50
N ASP A 152 29.14 -22.35 9.24
CA ASP A 152 29.57 -23.64 8.71
C ASP A 152 28.39 -24.58 8.41
N GLU A 153 27.35 -24.56 9.25
CA GLU A 153 26.12 -25.31 8.98
C GLU A 153 25.40 -24.79 7.73
N PHE A 154 25.31 -23.47 7.60
CA PHE A 154 24.73 -22.85 6.41
C PHE A 154 25.53 -23.21 5.15
N ASP A 155 26.85 -23.02 5.16
CA ASP A 155 27.71 -23.27 3.99
C ASP A 155 27.59 -24.72 3.51
N LYS A 156 27.55 -25.69 4.43
CA LYS A 156 27.29 -27.11 4.11
C LYS A 156 25.92 -27.32 3.48
N SER A 157 24.87 -26.68 4.02
CA SER A 157 23.52 -26.77 3.45
C SER A 157 23.37 -26.07 2.09
N ASN A 158 24.19 -25.05 1.84
CA ASN A 158 24.16 -24.21 0.65
C ASN A 158 25.08 -24.69 -0.48
N GLU A 159 25.89 -25.72 -0.27
CA GLU A 159 26.88 -26.22 -1.24
C GLU A 159 26.32 -26.41 -2.66
N LYS A 160 25.12 -26.98 -2.80
CA LYS A 160 24.48 -27.22 -4.11
C LYS A 160 23.80 -25.98 -4.71
N ASN A 161 23.65 -24.94 -3.91
CA ASN A 161 22.95 -23.69 -4.24
C ASN A 161 23.87 -22.48 -4.26
N GLN A 162 25.19 -22.64 -4.12
CA GLN A 162 26.10 -21.50 -4.16
C GLN A 162 26.00 -20.76 -5.50
N THR A 163 26.11 -19.43 -5.43
CA THR A 163 26.31 -18.60 -6.62
C THR A 163 27.73 -18.80 -7.18
N PRO A 164 27.93 -18.66 -8.50
CA PRO A 164 29.25 -18.86 -9.12
C PRO A 164 30.29 -17.81 -8.68
N SER A 165 29.84 -16.62 -8.29
CA SER A 165 30.67 -15.63 -7.61
C SER A 165 30.19 -15.43 -6.19
N LYS A 166 31.15 -15.26 -5.27
CA LYS A 166 30.86 -14.95 -3.87
C LYS A 166 30.71 -13.44 -3.67
N PHE A 167 29.69 -13.06 -2.91
CA PHE A 167 29.52 -11.74 -2.35
C PHE A 167 30.04 -11.71 -0.91
N GLU A 168 30.89 -10.74 -0.62
CA GLU A 168 31.34 -10.43 0.74
C GLU A 168 31.20 -8.93 0.95
N LEU A 169 30.63 -8.55 2.09
CA LEU A 169 30.57 -7.16 2.49
C LEU A 169 31.98 -6.64 2.79
N SER A 170 32.29 -5.46 2.24
CA SER A 170 33.52 -4.76 2.56
C SER A 170 33.61 -4.43 4.05
N GLU A 171 34.82 -4.35 4.60
CA GLU A 171 35.03 -3.97 6.00
C GLU A 171 34.35 -2.65 6.34
N ASP A 172 34.43 -1.66 5.44
CA ASP A 172 33.80 -0.36 5.61
C ASP A 172 32.29 -0.47 5.71
N SER A 173 31.65 -1.28 4.85
CA SER A 173 30.20 -1.52 4.92
C SER A 173 29.81 -2.21 6.23
N ARG A 174 30.59 -3.19 6.69
CA ARG A 174 30.33 -3.87 7.97
C ARG A 174 30.47 -2.92 9.16
N LYS A 175 31.49 -2.06 9.16
CA LYS A 175 31.71 -1.04 10.21
C LYS A 175 30.62 0.03 10.22
N ALA A 176 30.00 0.31 9.07
CA ALA A 176 28.90 1.28 8.98
C ALA A 176 27.54 0.69 9.43
N LEU A 177 27.30 -0.61 9.22
CA LEU A 177 26.04 -1.30 9.57
C LEU A 177 25.90 -1.65 11.06
N THR A 178 26.25 -0.73 11.95
CA THR A 178 26.16 -0.92 13.42
C THR A 178 24.75 -0.71 13.96
N LYS A 179 23.89 -0.04 13.19
CA LYS A 179 22.52 0.36 13.54
C LYS A 179 21.46 -0.63 13.06
N VAL A 180 21.90 -1.79 12.58
CA VAL A 180 21.09 -2.97 12.29
C VAL A 180 21.66 -4.15 13.09
N ALA A 181 20.82 -5.08 13.52
CA ALA A 181 21.28 -6.25 14.25
C ALA A 181 22.30 -7.06 13.41
N PRO A 182 23.45 -7.49 13.98
CA PRO A 182 24.52 -8.16 13.22
C PRO A 182 24.06 -9.41 12.45
N LYS A 183 23.14 -10.19 13.02
CA LYS A 183 22.56 -11.38 12.36
C LYS A 183 21.94 -11.08 11.00
N TYR A 184 21.43 -9.86 10.79
CA TYR A 184 20.82 -9.48 9.53
C TYR A 184 21.84 -9.07 8.48
N VAL A 185 23.00 -8.58 8.89
CA VAL A 185 24.14 -8.36 8.00
C VAL A 185 24.60 -9.70 7.43
N ASP A 186 24.72 -10.72 8.29
CA ASP A 186 25.06 -12.08 7.88
C ASP A 186 23.98 -12.70 6.98
N LEU A 187 22.70 -12.50 7.30
CA LEU A 187 21.58 -12.97 6.50
C LEU A 187 21.62 -12.41 5.06
N LEU A 188 21.92 -11.11 4.90
CA LEU A 188 22.03 -10.47 3.59
C LEU A 188 23.12 -11.13 2.72
N GLU A 189 24.28 -11.41 3.29
CA GLU A 189 25.35 -12.12 2.57
C GLU A 189 24.96 -13.56 2.24
N ARG A 190 24.32 -14.28 3.17
CA ARG A 190 23.86 -15.65 2.93
C ARG A 190 22.90 -15.69 1.73
N VAL A 191 21.91 -14.79 1.68
CA VAL A 191 20.95 -14.73 0.57
C VAL A 191 21.60 -14.32 -0.76
N LEU A 192 22.53 -13.36 -0.76
CA LEU A 192 23.24 -12.94 -1.97
C LEU A 192 24.20 -14.01 -2.53
N ASN A 193 24.55 -15.01 -1.71
CA ASN A 193 25.37 -16.16 -2.08
C ASN A 193 24.57 -17.44 -2.39
N THR A 194 23.24 -17.34 -2.51
CA THR A 194 22.35 -18.49 -2.78
C THR A 194 21.58 -18.31 -4.08
N ASN A 195 21.83 -19.24 -5.01
CA ASN A 195 21.07 -19.47 -6.22
C ASN A 195 19.73 -20.14 -5.90
N ARG A 196 18.65 -19.62 -6.48
CA ARG A 196 17.29 -20.06 -6.26
C ARG A 196 16.97 -21.26 -7.12
N LYS A 197 16.96 -22.46 -6.52
CA LYS A 197 16.66 -23.73 -7.22
C LYS A 197 15.39 -24.45 -6.78
N GLY A 198 14.59 -23.85 -5.89
CA GLY A 198 13.27 -24.37 -5.49
C GLY A 198 13.31 -25.59 -4.56
N ASP A 199 14.38 -25.74 -3.80
CA ASP A 199 14.70 -26.89 -2.94
C ASP A 199 14.55 -26.59 -1.43
N GLY A 200 13.80 -25.55 -1.08
CA GLY A 200 13.62 -25.07 0.29
C GLY A 200 14.33 -23.75 0.58
N SER A 201 15.27 -23.35 -0.27
CA SER A 201 15.94 -22.04 -0.26
C SER A 201 15.00 -20.83 -0.34
N ASP A 202 13.72 -21.03 -0.71
CA ASP A 202 12.68 -19.99 -0.74
C ASP A 202 12.15 -19.56 0.64
N LYS A 203 12.64 -20.15 1.74
CA LYS A 203 12.23 -19.84 3.12
C LYS A 203 13.38 -19.24 3.93
N LEU A 204 13.08 -18.34 4.86
CA LEU A 204 14.09 -17.70 5.73
C LEU A 204 14.77 -18.68 6.69
N ASP A 205 14.06 -19.73 7.13
CA ASP A 205 14.63 -20.80 7.96
C ASP A 205 15.87 -21.44 7.30
N TYR A 206 15.92 -21.50 5.96
CA TYR A 206 17.08 -22.02 5.21
C TYR A 206 18.36 -21.23 5.52
N PHE A 207 18.21 -19.93 5.77
CA PHE A 207 19.32 -19.02 6.03
C PHE A 207 19.63 -18.86 7.53
N GLY A 208 18.93 -19.60 8.41
CA GLY A 208 19.16 -19.56 9.85
C GLY A 208 18.30 -18.56 10.63
N VAL A 209 17.20 -18.09 10.04
CA VAL A 209 16.20 -17.27 10.76
C VAL A 209 15.07 -18.20 11.19
N GLY A 210 15.09 -18.72 12.42
CA GLY A 210 14.06 -19.65 12.87
C GLY A 210 12.73 -18.98 13.23
N GLY A 211 11.68 -19.79 13.23
CA GLY A 211 10.37 -19.43 13.81
C GLY A 211 9.43 -18.64 12.89
N GLY A 212 9.66 -18.63 11.58
CA GLY A 212 8.77 -17.92 10.65
C GLY A 212 8.78 -16.39 10.83
N GLN A 213 9.90 -15.83 11.31
CA GLN A 213 10.11 -14.39 11.40
C GLN A 213 10.05 -13.77 10.00
N GLY A 214 9.25 -12.71 9.83
CA GLY A 214 8.99 -12.07 8.54
C GLY A 214 7.75 -12.64 7.83
N ALA A 215 6.70 -11.83 7.73
CA ALA A 215 5.48 -12.17 7.00
C ALA A 215 5.72 -12.04 5.48
N GLY A 216 6.25 -13.08 4.84
CA GLY A 216 6.35 -13.07 3.37
C GLY A 216 7.32 -14.06 2.76
N THR A 217 7.56 -13.90 1.46
CA THR A 217 8.62 -14.65 0.75
C THR A 217 9.99 -14.11 1.15
N THR A 218 11.05 -14.90 1.05
CA THR A 218 12.44 -14.40 1.25
C THR A 218 12.71 -13.10 0.50
N LYS A 219 12.10 -12.90 -0.68
CA LYS A 219 12.26 -11.67 -1.46
C LYS A 219 11.75 -10.41 -0.76
N SER A 220 10.55 -10.46 -0.16
CA SER A 220 9.93 -9.31 0.49
C SER A 220 10.65 -8.97 1.78
N ALA A 221 10.94 -9.97 2.60
CA ALA A 221 11.72 -9.80 3.82
C ALA A 221 13.08 -9.15 3.52
N MET A 222 13.80 -9.63 2.50
CA MET A 222 15.06 -9.01 2.13
C MET A 222 14.93 -7.58 1.59
N GLY A 223 13.80 -7.23 0.97
CA GLY A 223 13.47 -5.84 0.63
C GLY A 223 13.32 -4.95 1.87
N GLU A 224 12.67 -5.45 2.92
CA GLU A 224 12.54 -4.76 4.20
C GLU A 224 13.90 -4.61 4.89
N LEU A 225 14.71 -5.67 4.93
CA LEU A 225 16.05 -5.62 5.53
C LEU A 225 16.98 -4.65 4.79
N MET A 226 17.00 -4.68 3.46
CA MET A 226 17.75 -3.69 2.70
C MET A 226 17.24 -2.27 2.97
N THR A 227 15.93 -2.07 3.16
CA THR A 227 15.36 -0.77 3.53
C THR A 227 15.87 -0.31 4.89
N GLN A 228 15.89 -1.20 5.90
CA GLN A 228 16.47 -0.92 7.21
C GLN A 228 17.94 -0.53 7.08
N ALA A 229 18.76 -1.41 6.51
CA ALA A 229 20.19 -1.20 6.31
C ALA A 229 20.48 0.13 5.61
N PHE A 230 19.90 0.36 4.43
CA PHE A 230 20.17 1.57 3.67
C PHE A 230 19.71 2.83 4.40
N SER A 231 18.59 2.78 5.14
CA SER A 231 18.07 3.94 5.89
C SER A 231 18.96 4.36 7.06
N THR A 232 19.74 3.43 7.62
CA THR A 232 20.70 3.75 8.70
C THR A 232 22.00 4.38 8.20
N LEU A 233 22.32 4.23 6.91
CA LEU A 233 23.58 4.67 6.33
C LEU A 233 23.51 6.11 5.80
N ARG A 234 24.61 6.85 6.04
CA ARG A 234 24.89 8.13 5.40
C ARG A 234 25.16 7.93 3.91
N SER A 235 25.05 9.00 3.13
CA SER A 235 25.21 8.92 1.67
C SER A 235 26.61 8.48 1.25
N ASP A 236 27.65 8.83 2.00
CA ASP A 236 29.03 8.42 1.74
C ASP A 236 29.32 6.97 2.15
N GLU A 237 28.61 6.42 3.13
CA GLU A 237 28.67 5.00 3.47
C GLU A 237 27.91 4.15 2.44
N LEU A 238 26.73 4.61 2.03
CA LEU A 238 25.86 3.87 1.11
C LEU A 238 26.36 3.88 -0.34
N PHE A 239 26.88 5.01 -0.81
CA PHE A 239 27.32 5.21 -2.20
C PHE A 239 28.85 5.39 -2.34
N GLY A 240 29.60 5.31 -1.24
CA GLY A 240 31.02 5.62 -1.21
C GLY A 240 31.31 7.13 -1.19
N LYS A 241 32.58 7.50 -1.10
CA LYS A 241 32.98 8.91 -1.16
C LYS A 241 32.86 9.45 -2.58
N LYS A 242 32.46 10.72 -2.69
CA LYS A 242 32.51 11.48 -3.95
C LYS A 242 33.96 11.75 -4.34
N ASP A 243 34.26 11.63 -5.62
CA ASP A 243 35.52 12.13 -6.18
C ASP A 243 35.43 13.65 -6.47
N GLU A 244 36.53 14.22 -6.97
CA GLU A 244 36.64 15.65 -7.33
C GLU A 244 35.59 16.13 -8.34
N ASN A 245 34.99 15.21 -9.11
CA ASN A 245 33.93 15.50 -10.08
C ASN A 245 32.53 15.27 -9.50
N GLY A 246 32.42 15.03 -8.19
CA GLY A 246 31.16 14.73 -7.52
C GLY A 246 30.63 13.32 -7.80
N MET A 247 31.42 12.44 -8.40
CA MET A 247 31.00 11.09 -8.77
C MET A 247 31.18 10.13 -7.61
N TYR A 248 30.19 9.29 -7.37
CA TYR A 248 30.30 8.22 -6.39
C TYR A 248 31.13 7.05 -6.93
N SER A 249 31.95 6.45 -6.06
CA SER A 249 32.95 5.45 -6.43
C SER A 249 32.66 4.03 -5.92
N GLY A 250 31.70 3.81 -5.01
CA GLY A 250 31.52 2.49 -4.39
C GLY A 250 30.29 2.38 -3.48
N GLY A 251 30.49 1.80 -2.29
CA GLY A 251 29.50 1.67 -1.23
C GLY A 251 28.59 0.46 -1.35
N LEU A 252 27.90 0.16 -0.25
CA LEU A 252 27.05 -1.03 -0.10
C LEU A 252 26.04 -1.19 -1.25
N TYR A 253 25.38 -0.10 -1.66
CA TYR A 253 24.40 -0.14 -2.75
C TYR A 253 25.04 -0.64 -4.06
N ARG A 254 26.21 -0.10 -4.40
CA ARG A 254 26.89 -0.42 -5.66
C ARG A 254 27.45 -1.84 -5.64
N ASP A 255 27.94 -2.28 -4.49
CA ASP A 255 28.48 -3.63 -4.32
C ASP A 255 27.37 -4.68 -4.52
N ILE A 256 26.21 -4.49 -3.89
CA ILE A 256 25.05 -5.38 -4.08
C ILE A 256 24.55 -5.33 -5.52
N ALA A 257 24.32 -4.14 -6.08
CA ALA A 257 23.81 -4.00 -7.44
C ALA A 257 24.75 -4.60 -8.48
N GLY A 258 26.07 -4.38 -8.34
CA GLY A 258 27.08 -4.90 -9.24
C GLY A 258 27.24 -6.42 -9.15
N HIS A 259 27.07 -7.02 -7.96
CA HIS A 259 27.03 -8.47 -7.80
C HIS A 259 25.80 -9.08 -8.49
N LEU A 260 24.62 -8.50 -8.27
CA LEU A 260 23.39 -8.96 -8.94
C LEU A 260 23.45 -8.80 -10.46
N ASP A 261 24.04 -7.70 -10.97
CA ASP A 261 24.29 -7.50 -12.40
C ASP A 261 25.14 -8.63 -13.00
N LYS A 262 26.20 -9.04 -12.29
CA LYS A 262 27.06 -10.14 -12.72
C LYS A 262 26.30 -11.47 -12.76
N LEU A 263 25.57 -11.78 -11.70
CA LEU A 263 24.79 -13.01 -11.61
C LEU A 263 23.71 -13.07 -12.70
N GLU A 264 23.02 -11.96 -12.97
CA GLU A 264 22.04 -11.88 -14.05
C GLU A 264 22.68 -12.12 -15.43
N GLN A 265 23.87 -11.56 -15.69
CA GLN A 265 24.63 -11.81 -16.92
C GLN A 265 25.04 -13.28 -17.07
N ASP A 266 25.34 -13.94 -15.94
CA ASP A 266 25.68 -15.36 -15.89
C ASP A 266 24.42 -16.27 -15.93
N GLY A 267 23.22 -15.71 -16.07
CA GLY A 267 21.95 -16.45 -16.10
C GLY A 267 21.54 -17.05 -14.74
N VAL A 268 22.14 -16.57 -13.65
CA VAL A 268 21.90 -17.06 -12.29
C VAL A 268 20.73 -16.30 -11.66
N GLN A 269 19.75 -17.04 -11.17
CA GLN A 269 18.61 -16.47 -10.48
C GLN A 269 18.82 -16.51 -8.97
N THR A 270 18.93 -15.35 -8.33
CA THR A 270 18.95 -15.23 -6.86
C THR A 270 17.56 -14.98 -6.28
N HIS A 271 17.44 -15.04 -4.94
CA HIS A 271 16.19 -14.66 -4.27
C HIS A 271 15.90 -13.16 -4.43
N ILE A 272 16.92 -12.31 -4.37
CA ILE A 272 16.81 -10.85 -4.55
C ILE A 272 17.25 -10.49 -5.97
N ASP A 273 16.57 -9.53 -6.59
CA ASP A 273 16.96 -8.95 -7.88
C ASP A 273 17.10 -7.42 -7.76
N LYS A 274 17.60 -6.75 -8.80
CA LYS A 274 17.81 -5.29 -8.80
C LYS A 274 16.53 -4.50 -8.54
N SER A 275 15.35 -5.05 -8.84
CA SER A 275 14.08 -4.37 -8.58
C SER A 275 13.79 -4.29 -7.08
N TRP A 276 14.26 -5.25 -6.27
CA TRP A 276 14.17 -5.19 -4.81
C TRP A 276 15.20 -4.23 -4.20
N VAL A 277 16.43 -4.19 -4.73
CA VAL A 277 17.43 -3.19 -4.31
C VAL A 277 16.93 -1.77 -4.58
N ARG A 278 16.37 -1.55 -5.78
CA ARG A 278 15.74 -0.27 -6.13
C ARG A 278 14.58 0.07 -5.20
N ALA A 279 13.69 -0.87 -4.91
CA ALA A 279 12.57 -0.62 -4.01
C ALA A 279 13.04 -0.25 -2.59
N ALA A 280 14.09 -0.89 -2.07
CA ALA A 280 14.67 -0.53 -0.79
C ALA A 280 15.24 0.90 -0.77
N MET A 281 15.88 1.33 -1.88
CA MET A 281 16.34 2.71 -2.04
C MET A 281 15.19 3.72 -2.11
N GLU A 282 14.12 3.37 -2.82
CA GLU A 282 12.92 4.19 -2.92
C GLU A 282 12.24 4.33 -1.54
N ASN A 283 12.08 3.23 -0.81
CA ASN A 283 11.55 3.23 0.56
C ASN A 283 12.43 4.06 1.51
N ARG A 284 13.77 3.92 1.45
CA ARG A 284 14.70 4.78 2.18
C ARG A 284 14.43 6.26 1.90
N SER A 285 14.23 6.63 0.63
CA SER A 285 13.93 8.02 0.28
C SER A 285 12.66 8.52 0.95
N ALA A 286 11.61 7.69 0.98
CA ALA A 286 10.35 8.03 1.62
C ALA A 286 10.52 8.20 3.15
N ILE A 287 11.18 7.24 3.80
CA ILE A 287 11.46 7.25 5.25
C ILE A 287 12.26 8.48 5.63
N MET A 288 13.37 8.76 4.95
CA MET A 288 14.21 9.91 5.27
C MET A 288 13.50 11.24 5.02
N ALA A 289 12.71 11.36 3.96
CA ALA A 289 11.94 12.57 3.72
C ALA A 289 10.93 12.81 4.84
N HIS A 290 10.25 11.75 5.28
CA HIS A 290 9.37 11.83 6.44
C HIS A 290 10.11 12.21 7.73
N PHE A 291 11.26 11.58 8.02
CA PHE A 291 12.02 11.87 9.24
C PHE A 291 12.59 13.29 9.25
N ARG A 292 13.05 13.80 8.11
CA ARG A 292 13.56 15.17 8.01
C ARG A 292 12.47 16.22 8.13
N GLU A 293 11.30 15.94 7.58
CA GLU A 293 10.13 16.77 7.79
C GLU A 293 9.73 16.81 9.27
N LYS A 294 9.75 15.64 9.93
CA LYS A 294 9.32 15.48 11.32
C LYS A 294 10.33 15.99 12.36
N PHE A 295 11.62 15.74 12.16
CA PHE A 295 12.68 15.96 13.16
C PHE A 295 13.73 16.99 12.73
N GLY A 296 13.66 17.53 11.50
CA GLY A 296 14.72 18.35 10.92
C GLY A 296 15.88 17.48 10.43
N ASN A 297 17.02 18.11 10.11
CA ASN A 297 18.18 17.38 9.56
C ASN A 297 19.07 16.72 10.64
N ASP A 298 18.92 17.13 11.90
CA ASP A 298 19.80 16.72 13.00
C ASP A 298 19.24 15.54 13.82
N TYR A 299 18.48 14.66 13.17
CA TYR A 299 18.04 13.41 13.78
C TYR A 299 19.06 12.29 13.56
N GLU A 300 19.01 11.30 14.44
CA GLU A 300 19.78 10.08 14.32
C GLU A 300 18.86 8.87 14.38
N ILE A 301 18.94 7.98 13.40
CA ILE A 301 18.44 6.61 13.59
C ILE A 301 19.46 5.89 14.50
N VAL A 302 19.00 5.42 15.64
CA VAL A 302 19.81 4.73 16.66
C VAL A 302 19.88 3.23 16.36
N ALA A 303 18.75 2.62 16.03
CA ALA A 303 18.62 1.20 15.74
C ALA A 303 17.35 0.92 14.94
N THR A 304 17.31 -0.22 14.26
CA THR A 304 16.11 -0.73 13.59
C THR A 304 15.76 -2.14 14.07
N SER A 305 14.51 -2.54 13.90
CA SER A 305 14.10 -3.93 14.05
C SER A 305 13.09 -4.36 12.99
N TRP A 306 12.99 -5.67 12.80
CA TRP A 306 11.82 -6.27 12.18
C TRP A 306 10.65 -6.34 13.15
N ASP A 307 9.49 -6.71 12.63
CA ASP A 307 8.30 -7.11 13.40
C ASP A 307 8.48 -8.46 14.09
N VAL A 308 9.42 -8.49 15.03
CA VAL A 308 9.68 -9.61 15.93
C VAL A 308 9.49 -9.11 17.37
N PRO A 309 8.63 -9.74 18.19
CA PRO A 309 8.27 -9.21 19.51
C PRO A 309 9.46 -8.82 20.39
N SER A 310 10.43 -9.72 20.53
CA SER A 310 11.63 -9.50 21.34
C SER A 310 12.49 -8.35 20.82
N GLU A 311 12.58 -8.17 19.50
CA GLU A 311 13.39 -7.11 18.90
C GLU A 311 12.74 -5.74 19.03
N VAL A 312 11.41 -5.66 18.83
CA VAL A 312 10.66 -4.42 19.05
C VAL A 312 10.78 -3.98 20.51
N GLU A 313 10.67 -4.94 21.44
CA GLU A 313 10.89 -4.70 22.87
C GLU A 313 12.32 -4.22 23.17
N SER A 314 13.32 -4.70 22.43
CA SER A 314 14.71 -4.22 22.54
C SER A 314 14.91 -2.77 22.09
N LEU A 315 14.01 -2.23 21.25
CA LEU A 315 13.98 -0.80 20.89
C LEU A 315 13.37 0.06 22.01
N GLY A 316 12.71 -0.55 22.99
CA GLY A 316 12.02 0.11 24.10
C GLY A 316 10.51 0.19 23.94
N LEU A 317 9.94 -0.29 22.83
CA LEU A 317 8.50 -0.29 22.57
C LEU A 317 7.87 -1.61 23.06
N SER A 318 6.80 -1.53 23.86
CA SER A 318 6.02 -2.72 24.21
C SER A 318 5.36 -3.30 22.95
N TYR A 319 5.57 -4.59 22.68
CA TYR A 319 4.98 -5.22 21.49
C TYR A 319 3.45 -5.23 21.51
N LYS A 320 2.84 -5.22 22.70
CA LYS A 320 1.38 -5.09 22.85
C LYS A 320 0.85 -3.76 22.35
N ASP A 321 1.70 -2.75 22.27
CA ASP A 321 1.31 -1.43 21.84
C ASP A 321 1.39 -1.30 20.32
N LYS A 322 2.06 -2.23 19.61
CA LYS A 322 2.26 -2.23 18.15
C LYS A 322 0.98 -1.99 17.34
N GLN A 323 1.09 -1.28 16.23
CA GLN A 323 0.02 -1.15 15.23
C GLN A 323 -0.14 -2.39 14.34
N SER A 324 -1.23 -2.38 13.57
CA SER A 324 -1.75 -3.56 12.86
C SER A 324 -0.80 -4.13 11.80
N THR A 325 -0.21 -3.30 10.93
CA THR A 325 0.49 -3.77 9.72
C THR A 325 1.98 -3.39 9.63
N THR A 326 2.59 -2.98 10.74
CA THR A 326 4.00 -2.54 10.77
C THR A 326 4.96 -3.64 10.32
N ASP A 327 5.80 -3.34 9.31
CA ASP A 327 6.83 -4.25 8.79
C ASP A 327 8.20 -4.01 9.47
N THR A 328 8.52 -2.75 9.80
CA THR A 328 9.79 -2.38 10.43
C THR A 328 9.66 -1.20 11.39
N PHE A 329 10.59 -1.13 12.33
CA PHE A 329 10.63 -0.13 13.40
C PHE A 329 11.95 0.63 13.35
N PHE A 330 11.88 1.94 13.59
CA PHE A 330 13.03 2.83 13.67
C PHE A 330 13.08 3.51 15.02
N LYS A 331 14.11 3.21 15.81
CA LYS A 331 14.42 4.01 16.99
C LYS A 331 15.17 5.26 16.54
N VAL A 332 14.57 6.43 16.72
CA VAL A 332 15.11 7.73 16.29
C VAL A 332 15.34 8.61 17.50
N LYS A 333 16.49 9.26 17.53
CA LYS A 333 16.85 10.31 18.47
C LYS A 333 16.77 11.65 17.77
N ASP A 334 15.97 12.57 18.29
CA ASP A 334 15.91 13.94 17.78
C ASP A 334 17.09 14.80 18.27
N LYS A 335 17.19 16.03 17.75
CA LYS A 335 18.23 17.00 18.10
C LYS A 335 18.30 17.33 19.60
N ASP A 336 17.18 17.18 20.32
CA ASP A 336 17.06 17.49 21.75
C ASP A 336 17.40 16.24 22.60
N GLY A 337 17.73 15.13 21.93
CA GLY A 337 18.11 13.87 22.55
C GLY A 337 16.94 12.97 22.93
N ASN A 338 15.71 13.32 22.54
CA ASN A 338 14.53 12.50 22.82
C ASN A 338 14.51 11.31 21.87
N GLU A 339 14.38 10.12 22.44
CA GLU A 339 14.26 8.88 21.68
C GLU A 339 12.78 8.52 21.46
N ARG A 340 12.48 8.06 20.26
CA ARG A 340 11.14 7.61 19.83
C ARG A 340 11.27 6.38 18.96
N VAL A 341 10.29 5.49 19.00
CA VAL A 341 10.18 4.39 18.04
C VAL A 341 9.08 4.74 17.02
N LEU A 342 9.44 4.75 15.74
CA LEU A 342 8.49 4.94 14.65
C LEU A 342 8.22 3.61 13.96
N GLU A 343 6.95 3.37 13.68
CA GLU A 343 6.43 2.21 12.98
C GLU A 343 6.29 2.52 11.49
N CYS A 344 6.77 1.62 10.64
CA CYS A 344 6.74 1.78 9.19
C CYS A 344 6.23 0.53 8.47
N SER A 345 5.14 0.71 7.70
CA SER A 345 4.69 -0.24 6.69
C SER A 345 5.47 -0.04 5.39
N LEU A 346 5.97 -1.11 4.80
CA LEU A 346 6.75 -1.11 3.57
C LEU A 346 5.98 -1.77 2.43
N LYS A 347 5.77 -1.03 1.34
CA LYS A 347 5.30 -1.58 0.08
C LYS A 347 6.33 -1.35 -1.00
N LYS A 348 6.69 -2.41 -1.74
CA LYS A 348 7.65 -2.33 -2.86
C LYS A 348 7.32 -1.19 -3.83
N SER A 349 6.02 -1.02 -4.11
CA SER A 349 5.42 0.12 -4.82
C SER A 349 3.89 0.01 -4.70
N PHE A 350 3.16 0.99 -5.25
CA PHE A 350 1.70 0.89 -5.42
C PHE A 350 1.24 -0.20 -6.39
N SER A 351 2.13 -0.94 -7.06
CA SER A 351 1.72 -2.15 -7.81
C SER A 351 1.50 -3.38 -6.91
N ALA A 352 1.93 -3.32 -5.65
CA ALA A 352 1.62 -4.37 -4.68
C ALA A 352 0.13 -4.37 -4.34
N ASN A 353 -0.45 -5.54 -4.09
CA ASN A 353 -1.82 -5.62 -3.57
C ASN A 353 -1.84 -5.10 -2.12
N LEU A 354 -2.92 -4.44 -1.75
CA LEU A 354 -3.27 -4.13 -0.36
C LEU A 354 -3.61 -5.41 0.39
N TYR A 355 -4.52 -6.19 -0.18
CA TYR A 355 -4.94 -7.49 0.33
C TYR A 355 -4.82 -8.53 -0.76
N ASN A 356 -4.34 -9.71 -0.39
CA ASN A 356 -4.27 -10.87 -1.27
C ASN A 356 -4.61 -12.13 -0.48
N GLY A 357 -5.92 -12.42 -0.38
CA GLY A 357 -6.42 -13.54 0.39
C GLY A 357 -7.40 -14.42 -0.38
N SER A 358 -8.05 -15.34 0.33
CA SER A 358 -9.12 -16.16 -0.24
C SER A 358 -10.46 -15.46 -0.09
N LEU A 359 -11.39 -15.71 -1.02
CA LEU A 359 -12.77 -15.25 -0.87
C LEU A 359 -13.40 -15.81 0.42
N GLN A 360 -13.08 -17.07 0.78
CA GLN A 360 -13.58 -17.71 2.00
C GLN A 360 -13.25 -16.90 3.26
N ASP A 361 -12.05 -16.33 3.35
CA ASP A 361 -11.64 -15.50 4.50
C ASP A 361 -12.40 -14.19 4.59
N VAL A 362 -12.81 -13.63 3.45
CA VAL A 362 -13.60 -12.41 3.37
C VAL A 362 -15.06 -12.69 3.73
N ILE A 363 -15.65 -13.75 3.19
CA ILE A 363 -17.08 -14.03 3.42
C ILE A 363 -17.36 -14.80 4.72
N LYS A 364 -16.34 -15.20 5.47
CA LYS A 364 -16.46 -16.09 6.65
C LYS A 364 -17.54 -15.66 7.66
N ASN A 365 -17.71 -14.35 7.84
CA ASN A 365 -18.68 -13.77 8.78
C ASN A 365 -19.78 -12.97 8.07
N ALA A 366 -19.84 -13.03 6.75
CA ALA A 366 -20.91 -12.43 5.97
C ALA A 366 -22.07 -13.42 5.88
N ASP A 367 -23.31 -12.93 6.01
CA ASP A 367 -24.50 -13.75 5.78
C ASP A 367 -24.69 -13.90 4.27
N THR A 368 -24.00 -14.87 3.66
CA THR A 368 -23.91 -15.02 2.20
C THR A 368 -24.41 -16.36 1.69
N GLN A 369 -24.95 -16.37 0.47
CA GLN A 369 -25.30 -17.58 -0.27
C GLN A 369 -24.10 -18.14 -1.07
N LEU A 370 -22.99 -17.40 -1.14
CA LEU A 370 -21.77 -17.86 -1.83
C LEU A 370 -21.16 -19.05 -1.09
N ASN A 371 -21.11 -20.18 -1.77
CA ASN A 371 -20.42 -21.36 -1.28
C ASN A 371 -19.29 -21.77 -2.23
N VAL A 372 -18.06 -21.52 -1.78
CA VAL A 372 -16.83 -21.86 -2.53
C VAL A 372 -16.65 -23.38 -2.66
N GLY A 373 -17.16 -24.16 -1.71
CA GLY A 373 -17.19 -25.62 -1.78
C GLY A 373 -18.12 -26.12 -2.88
N ASP A 374 -19.37 -25.63 -2.90
CA ASP A 374 -20.35 -26.00 -3.94
C ASP A 374 -19.87 -25.59 -5.34
N PHE A 375 -19.22 -24.44 -5.45
CA PHE A 375 -18.54 -24.00 -6.68
C PHE A 375 -17.47 -24.99 -7.13
N ALA A 376 -16.60 -25.43 -6.21
CA ALA A 376 -15.54 -26.40 -6.50
C ALA A 376 -16.12 -27.74 -6.95
N ASP A 377 -17.16 -28.22 -6.27
CA ASP A 377 -17.84 -29.47 -6.58
C ASP A 377 -18.55 -29.39 -7.94
N LYS A 378 -19.20 -28.26 -8.25
CA LYS A 378 -19.82 -28.04 -9.57
C LYS A 378 -18.81 -28.10 -10.71
N GLN A 379 -17.63 -27.49 -10.55
CA GLN A 379 -16.57 -27.59 -11.55
C GLN A 379 -16.06 -29.03 -11.71
N LEU A 380 -15.76 -29.69 -10.59
CA LEU A 380 -15.25 -31.05 -10.59
C LEU A 380 -16.24 -32.03 -11.25
N ASN A 381 -17.50 -31.97 -10.83
CA ASN A 381 -18.57 -32.81 -11.35
C ASN A 381 -18.81 -32.54 -12.84
N ASN A 382 -18.82 -31.27 -13.26
CA ASN A 382 -18.96 -30.94 -14.67
C ASN A 382 -17.82 -31.52 -15.51
N LEU A 383 -16.57 -31.37 -15.05
CA LEU A 383 -15.41 -31.90 -15.76
C LEU A 383 -15.50 -33.43 -15.89
N ASN A 384 -15.79 -34.14 -14.79
CA ASN A 384 -15.95 -35.60 -14.82
C ASN A 384 -17.09 -36.02 -15.77
N ASN A 385 -18.24 -35.34 -15.73
CA ASN A 385 -19.38 -35.64 -16.58
C ASN A 385 -19.09 -35.43 -18.08
N VAL A 386 -18.29 -34.41 -18.44
CA VAL A 386 -17.88 -34.20 -19.84
C VAL A 386 -17.07 -35.40 -20.32
N TYR A 387 -16.10 -35.85 -19.52
CA TYR A 387 -15.30 -37.02 -19.88
C TYR A 387 -16.15 -38.29 -19.96
N GLU A 388 -17.01 -38.55 -18.99
CA GLU A 388 -17.89 -39.74 -18.98
C GLU A 388 -18.81 -39.80 -20.21
N LYS A 389 -19.44 -38.68 -20.59
CA LYS A 389 -20.41 -38.65 -21.68
C LYS A 389 -19.79 -38.66 -23.08
N ASN A 390 -18.55 -38.19 -23.21
CA ASN A 390 -17.91 -37.98 -24.52
C ASN A 390 -16.76 -38.95 -24.78
N GLN A 391 -16.73 -40.12 -24.13
CA GLN A 391 -15.66 -41.10 -24.25
C GLN A 391 -15.32 -41.45 -25.71
N GLN A 392 -16.33 -41.79 -26.53
CA GLN A 392 -16.10 -42.18 -27.93
C GLN A 392 -15.50 -41.03 -28.75
N THR A 393 -16.06 -39.82 -28.65
CA THR A 393 -15.55 -38.63 -29.33
C THR A 393 -14.14 -38.29 -28.87
N MET A 394 -13.88 -38.30 -27.56
CA MET A 394 -12.55 -38.07 -26.99
C MET A 394 -11.51 -39.04 -27.55
N ARG A 395 -11.81 -40.36 -27.56
CA ARG A 395 -10.93 -41.37 -28.13
C ARG A 395 -10.65 -41.11 -29.61
N SER A 396 -11.69 -40.87 -30.40
CA SER A 396 -11.57 -40.63 -31.84
C SER A 396 -10.74 -39.38 -32.14
N VAL A 397 -10.99 -38.28 -31.45
CA VAL A 397 -10.24 -37.03 -31.63
C VAL A 397 -8.79 -37.23 -31.24
N ILE A 398 -8.52 -37.75 -30.03
CA ILE A 398 -7.15 -37.92 -29.51
C ILE A 398 -6.33 -38.83 -30.42
N GLN A 399 -6.91 -39.95 -30.88
CA GLN A 399 -6.21 -40.88 -31.79
C GLN A 399 -5.82 -40.23 -33.13
N ASN A 400 -6.59 -39.25 -33.59
CA ASN A 400 -6.39 -38.59 -34.89
C ASN A 400 -5.56 -37.30 -34.83
N ILE A 401 -5.21 -36.80 -33.64
CA ILE A 401 -4.31 -35.64 -33.51
C ILE A 401 -2.92 -36.02 -34.04
N ASN A 402 -2.50 -35.41 -35.15
CA ASN A 402 -1.13 -35.54 -35.64
C ASN A 402 -0.19 -34.63 -34.83
N LEU A 403 0.48 -35.18 -33.83
CA LEU A 403 1.39 -34.45 -32.95
C LEU A 403 2.62 -33.87 -33.67
N ASP A 404 2.94 -34.34 -34.88
CA ASP A 404 4.04 -33.83 -35.71
C ASP A 404 3.58 -32.68 -36.65
N SER A 405 2.30 -32.30 -36.62
CA SER A 405 1.77 -31.21 -37.45
C SER A 405 2.01 -29.83 -36.82
N GLU A 406 2.25 -28.82 -37.67
CA GLU A 406 2.35 -27.42 -37.25
C GLU A 406 1.08 -26.93 -36.53
N GLU A 407 -0.09 -27.44 -36.95
CA GLU A 407 -1.37 -27.12 -36.31
C GLU A 407 -1.44 -27.62 -34.85
N ALA A 408 -1.06 -28.87 -34.61
CA ALA A 408 -1.05 -29.42 -33.26
C ALA A 408 -0.02 -28.72 -32.37
N GLU A 409 1.17 -28.45 -32.88
CA GLU A 409 2.20 -27.69 -32.15
C GLU A 409 1.70 -26.29 -31.77
N SER A 410 1.08 -25.57 -32.71
CA SER A 410 0.50 -24.24 -32.46
C SER A 410 -0.61 -24.30 -31.42
N ASN A 411 -1.53 -25.27 -31.52
CA ASN A 411 -2.63 -25.43 -30.58
C ASN A 411 -2.14 -25.74 -29.15
N ILE A 412 -1.17 -26.65 -29.01
CA ILE A 412 -0.57 -26.97 -27.70
C ILE A 412 0.11 -25.73 -27.11
N LEU A 413 0.85 -24.97 -27.92
CA LEU A 413 1.53 -23.76 -27.47
C LEU A 413 0.54 -22.68 -27.03
N ASP A 414 -0.55 -22.47 -27.75
CA ASP A 414 -1.58 -21.49 -27.38
C ASP A 414 -2.30 -21.87 -26.08
N ILE A 415 -2.65 -23.15 -25.91
CA ILE A 415 -3.21 -23.66 -24.65
C ILE A 415 -2.21 -23.47 -23.49
N ALA A 416 -0.94 -23.81 -23.72
CA ALA A 416 0.13 -23.65 -22.74
C ALA A 416 0.36 -22.18 -22.36
N ARG A 417 0.26 -21.23 -23.31
CA ARG A 417 0.37 -19.79 -23.05
C ARG A 417 -0.74 -19.29 -22.12
N VAL A 418 -1.98 -19.72 -22.37
CA VAL A 418 -3.14 -19.36 -21.54
C VAL A 418 -2.95 -19.87 -20.10
N LEU A 419 -2.50 -21.11 -19.93
CA LEU A 419 -2.35 -21.71 -18.60
C LEU A 419 -1.06 -21.33 -17.87
N GLY A 420 0.01 -21.04 -18.61
CA GLY A 420 1.27 -20.55 -18.07
C GLY A 420 1.22 -19.07 -17.68
N GLY A 421 0.16 -18.34 -18.06
CA GLY A 421 0.00 -16.92 -17.76
C GLY A 421 1.14 -16.05 -18.30
N GLY A 422 1.70 -16.44 -19.46
CA GLY A 422 2.83 -15.76 -20.11
C GLY A 422 4.21 -15.99 -19.48
N LYS A 423 4.33 -16.76 -18.39
CA LYS A 423 5.64 -17.08 -17.79
C LYS A 423 6.30 -18.23 -18.53
N ILE A 424 7.41 -17.98 -19.22
CA ILE A 424 8.11 -18.92 -20.11
C ILE A 424 8.25 -20.32 -19.50
N ASN A 425 8.80 -20.42 -18.28
CA ASN A 425 8.99 -21.71 -17.60
C ASN A 425 7.67 -22.46 -17.29
N LEU A 426 6.58 -21.74 -17.03
CA LEU A 426 5.27 -22.36 -16.81
C LEU A 426 4.59 -22.75 -18.13
N VAL A 427 4.83 -21.97 -19.19
CA VAL A 427 4.37 -22.28 -20.55
C VAL A 427 5.06 -23.54 -21.06
N GLU A 428 6.39 -23.60 -21.01
CA GLU A 428 7.19 -24.79 -21.40
C GLU A 428 6.76 -26.03 -20.63
N LYS A 429 6.53 -25.88 -19.31
CA LYS A 429 6.03 -26.97 -18.48
C LYS A 429 4.63 -27.44 -18.92
N ALA A 430 3.70 -26.52 -19.17
CA ALA A 430 2.34 -26.85 -19.59
C ALA A 430 2.31 -27.49 -20.99
N GLN A 431 3.14 -26.97 -21.91
CA GLN A 431 3.32 -27.51 -23.25
C GLN A 431 3.81 -28.97 -23.19
N LYS A 432 4.87 -29.21 -22.40
CA LYS A 432 5.40 -30.55 -22.19
C LYS A 432 4.37 -31.49 -21.56
N GLU A 433 3.70 -31.05 -20.50
CA GLU A 433 2.67 -31.85 -19.81
C GLU A 433 1.52 -32.25 -20.76
N LEU A 434 1.03 -31.32 -21.58
CA LEU A 434 -0.04 -31.60 -22.55
C LEU A 434 0.42 -32.54 -23.67
N PHE A 435 1.59 -32.28 -24.26
CA PHE A 435 2.16 -33.14 -25.30
C PHE A 435 2.34 -34.58 -24.81
N GLU A 436 2.98 -34.76 -23.65
CA GLU A 436 3.21 -36.08 -23.06
C GLU A 436 1.88 -36.79 -22.72
N THR A 437 0.88 -36.04 -22.25
CA THR A 437 -0.44 -36.61 -21.95
C THR A 437 -1.14 -37.11 -23.22
N ILE A 438 -1.14 -36.34 -24.31
CA ILE A 438 -1.76 -36.75 -25.58
C ILE A 438 -1.01 -37.96 -26.14
N LYS A 439 0.33 -37.91 -26.18
CA LYS A 439 1.17 -38.99 -26.67
C LYS A 439 0.92 -40.30 -25.93
N GLN A 440 0.96 -40.27 -24.60
CA GLN A 440 0.71 -41.48 -23.80
C GLN A 440 -0.71 -42.01 -24.01
N THR A 441 -1.70 -41.11 -24.14
CA THR A 441 -3.08 -41.51 -24.41
C THR A 441 -3.22 -42.18 -25.78
N GLN A 442 -2.53 -41.68 -26.81
CA GLN A 442 -2.48 -42.32 -28.13
C GLN A 442 -1.84 -43.70 -28.07
N GLU A 443 -0.71 -43.85 -27.38
CA GLU A 443 -0.02 -45.13 -27.20
C GLU A 443 -0.91 -46.16 -26.46
N ASP A 444 -1.59 -45.74 -25.41
CA ASP A 444 -2.49 -46.61 -24.65
C ASP A 444 -3.75 -46.99 -25.46
N LEU A 445 -4.27 -46.09 -26.30
CA LEU A 445 -5.39 -46.37 -27.21
C LEU A 445 -5.05 -47.41 -28.29
N LEU A 446 -3.79 -47.50 -28.72
CA LEU A 446 -3.34 -48.57 -29.63
C LEU A 446 -3.46 -49.96 -28.98
N SER A 447 -3.19 -50.03 -27.68
CA SER A 447 -3.25 -51.29 -26.91
C SER A 447 -4.65 -51.57 -26.34
N ASN A 448 -5.45 -50.52 -26.11
CA ASN A 448 -6.80 -50.58 -25.57
C ASN A 448 -7.72 -49.57 -26.29
N PRO A 449 -8.35 -49.94 -27.42
CA PRO A 449 -9.22 -49.04 -28.17
C PRO A 449 -10.45 -48.55 -27.41
N GLU A 450 -10.85 -49.24 -26.33
CA GLU A 450 -11.96 -48.86 -25.45
C GLU A 450 -11.47 -48.23 -24.13
N LEU A 451 -10.27 -47.66 -24.13
CA LEU A 451 -9.70 -46.96 -22.98
C LEU A 451 -10.69 -45.95 -22.39
N ASN A 452 -10.92 -46.06 -21.08
CA ASN A 452 -11.70 -45.09 -20.34
C ASN A 452 -10.81 -43.89 -19.99
N ILE A 453 -10.93 -42.81 -20.76
CA ILE A 453 -10.18 -41.58 -20.54
C ILE A 453 -10.91 -40.80 -19.47
N ASP A 454 -10.65 -41.11 -18.21
CA ASP A 454 -11.25 -40.46 -17.05
C ASP A 454 -10.20 -39.74 -16.20
N ARG A 455 -10.66 -39.18 -15.07
CA ARG A 455 -9.81 -38.50 -14.11
C ARG A 455 -8.70 -39.40 -13.56
N ASP A 456 -9.01 -40.64 -13.27
CA ASP A 456 -8.07 -41.56 -12.63
C ASP A 456 -6.99 -41.98 -13.62
N TYR A 457 -7.37 -42.25 -14.87
CA TYR A 457 -6.46 -42.47 -15.98
C TYR A 457 -5.50 -41.29 -16.17
N ILE A 458 -6.03 -40.07 -16.34
CA ILE A 458 -5.19 -38.87 -16.52
C ILE A 458 -4.33 -38.61 -15.27
N GLY A 459 -4.87 -38.89 -14.07
CA GLY A 459 -4.11 -38.85 -12.82
C GLY A 459 -2.89 -39.78 -12.86
N ASN A 460 -3.06 -41.00 -13.37
CA ASN A 460 -1.98 -41.99 -13.48
C ASN A 460 -0.95 -41.61 -14.55
N VAL A 461 -1.39 -41.21 -15.74
CA VAL A 461 -0.52 -40.75 -16.83
C VAL A 461 0.35 -39.58 -16.36
N THR A 462 -0.25 -38.61 -15.68
CA THR A 462 0.46 -37.38 -15.27
C THR A 462 1.36 -37.56 -14.05
N GLN A 463 1.18 -38.65 -13.28
CA GLN A 463 1.94 -38.98 -12.06
C GLN A 463 2.94 -40.12 -12.25
N ALA A 464 2.96 -40.80 -13.40
CA ALA A 464 3.96 -41.82 -13.72
C ALA A 464 5.39 -41.27 -13.48
N GLY A 465 6.13 -41.90 -12.58
CA GLY A 465 7.50 -41.51 -12.22
C GLY A 465 7.67 -40.31 -11.26
N LYS A 466 6.60 -39.70 -10.74
CA LYS A 466 6.68 -38.56 -9.79
C LYS A 466 6.49 -39.00 -8.32
N LYS A 467 7.23 -38.40 -7.38
CA LYS A 467 6.99 -38.58 -5.93
C LYS A 467 5.58 -38.11 -5.57
N LYS A 468 4.78 -38.94 -4.91
CA LYS A 468 3.42 -38.60 -4.46
C LYS A 468 3.44 -37.33 -3.58
N GLY A 469 2.91 -36.22 -4.10
CA GLY A 469 2.74 -34.97 -3.35
C GLY A 469 1.52 -35.02 -2.42
N LYS A 470 1.26 -33.93 -1.67
CA LYS A 470 0.01 -33.79 -0.90
C LYS A 470 -1.21 -33.98 -1.83
N VAL A 471 -2.20 -34.73 -1.37
CA VAL A 471 -3.41 -35.13 -2.13
C VAL A 471 -4.09 -33.95 -2.84
N THR A 472 -4.10 -32.77 -2.23
CA THR A 472 -4.68 -31.54 -2.81
C THR A 472 -3.91 -31.00 -4.02
N MET A 473 -2.57 -31.01 -3.98
CA MET A 473 -1.75 -30.58 -5.13
C MET A 473 -1.83 -31.57 -6.29
N ALA A 474 -1.94 -32.88 -5.99
CA ALA A 474 -2.18 -33.91 -6.99
C ALA A 474 -3.52 -33.70 -7.72
N LYS A 475 -4.59 -33.40 -6.98
CA LYS A 475 -5.92 -33.10 -7.55
C LYS A 475 -5.91 -31.91 -8.51
N ARG A 476 -5.26 -30.80 -8.15
CA ARG A 476 -5.16 -29.61 -9.01
C ARG A 476 -4.35 -29.87 -10.28
N ALA A 477 -3.26 -30.62 -10.18
CA ALA A 477 -2.46 -30.99 -11.34
C ALA A 477 -3.25 -31.89 -12.32
N THR A 478 -3.99 -32.88 -11.81
CA THR A 478 -4.87 -33.71 -12.64
C THR A 478 -5.97 -32.89 -13.31
N ASN A 479 -6.65 -31.99 -12.56
CA ASN A 479 -7.66 -31.10 -13.14
C ASN A 479 -7.11 -30.24 -14.27
N LYS A 480 -5.90 -29.71 -14.10
CA LYS A 480 -5.25 -28.89 -15.12
C LYS A 480 -5.06 -29.69 -16.42
N ASN A 481 -4.60 -30.93 -16.32
CA ASN A 481 -4.39 -31.79 -17.50
C ASN A 481 -5.70 -32.20 -18.17
N LEU A 482 -6.74 -32.51 -17.39
CA LEU A 482 -8.09 -32.71 -17.93
C LEU A 482 -8.58 -31.44 -18.66
N LEU A 483 -8.46 -30.26 -18.06
CA LEU A 483 -8.89 -29.03 -18.72
C LEU A 483 -8.09 -28.74 -20.00
N MET A 484 -6.76 -28.97 -20.00
CA MET A 484 -5.92 -28.84 -21.19
C MET A 484 -6.33 -29.79 -22.30
N LEU A 485 -6.55 -31.06 -21.96
CA LEU A 485 -6.92 -32.08 -22.91
C LEU A 485 -8.31 -31.80 -23.49
N LEU A 486 -9.28 -31.39 -22.67
CA LEU A 486 -10.60 -30.95 -23.13
C LEU A 486 -10.51 -29.73 -24.06
N GLN A 487 -9.66 -28.76 -23.73
CA GLN A 487 -9.44 -27.61 -24.61
C GLN A 487 -8.80 -28.02 -25.94
N MET A 488 -7.84 -28.95 -25.91
CA MET A 488 -7.18 -29.47 -27.09
C MET A 488 -8.18 -30.22 -27.98
N THR A 489 -8.95 -31.16 -27.43
CA THR A 489 -9.94 -31.90 -28.22
C THR A 489 -11.05 -30.99 -28.74
N GLY A 490 -11.40 -29.94 -28.00
CA GLY A 490 -12.32 -28.89 -28.45
C GLY A 490 -11.80 -28.03 -29.61
N LYS A 491 -10.50 -28.08 -29.96
CA LYS A 491 -9.97 -27.49 -31.20
C LYS A 491 -10.31 -28.30 -32.45
N TYR A 492 -10.60 -29.60 -32.27
CA TYR A 492 -10.85 -30.54 -33.36
C TYR A 492 -12.31 -31.03 -33.40
N ASP A 493 -13.09 -30.80 -32.34
CA ASP A 493 -14.50 -31.14 -32.25
C ASP A 493 -15.32 -30.01 -31.61
N GLU A 494 -16.35 -29.55 -32.32
CA GLU A 494 -17.19 -28.43 -31.89
C GLU A 494 -17.95 -28.73 -30.59
N GLY A 495 -18.43 -29.97 -30.41
CA GLY A 495 -19.17 -30.37 -29.21
C GLY A 495 -18.30 -30.33 -27.96
N LEU A 496 -17.05 -30.80 -28.07
CA LEU A 496 -16.05 -30.70 -27.00
C LEU A 496 -15.60 -29.25 -26.77
N GLY A 497 -15.55 -28.42 -27.81
CA GLY A 497 -15.33 -26.97 -27.70
C GLY A 497 -16.42 -26.29 -26.88
N ILE A 498 -17.69 -26.57 -27.17
CA ILE A 498 -18.84 -26.09 -26.39
C ILE A 498 -18.78 -26.59 -24.95
N ALA A 499 -18.37 -27.85 -24.73
CA ALA A 499 -18.22 -28.41 -23.39
C ALA A 499 -17.11 -27.69 -22.58
N PHE A 500 -16.00 -27.35 -23.23
CA PHE A 500 -14.94 -26.53 -22.64
C PHE A 500 -15.46 -25.14 -22.25
N ASP A 501 -16.15 -24.45 -23.15
CA ASP A 501 -16.68 -23.11 -22.89
C ASP A 501 -17.71 -23.11 -21.75
N ASN A 502 -18.62 -24.09 -21.74
CA ASN A 502 -19.58 -24.29 -20.65
C ASN A 502 -18.87 -24.55 -19.32
N HIS A 503 -17.77 -25.32 -19.33
CA HIS A 503 -16.97 -25.52 -18.13
C HIS A 503 -16.34 -24.21 -17.64
N LYS A 504 -15.78 -23.38 -18.53
CA LYS A 504 -15.23 -22.06 -18.18
C LYS A 504 -16.30 -21.08 -17.71
N LYS A 505 -17.53 -21.21 -18.20
CA LYS A 505 -18.68 -20.40 -17.79
C LYS A 505 -19.02 -20.59 -16.31
N ILE A 506 -18.81 -21.78 -15.73
CA ILE A 506 -19.01 -22.02 -14.29
C ILE A 506 -18.19 -21.04 -13.43
N THR A 507 -16.93 -20.78 -13.79
CA THR A 507 -16.11 -19.79 -13.07
C THR A 507 -16.65 -18.38 -13.24
N SER A 508 -16.99 -18.00 -14.47
CA SER A 508 -17.41 -16.63 -14.77
C SER A 508 -18.75 -16.32 -14.10
N ASP A 509 -19.69 -17.27 -14.09
CA ASP A 509 -20.97 -17.15 -13.38
C ASP A 509 -20.77 -17.00 -11.86
N PHE A 510 -19.78 -17.69 -11.28
CA PHE A 510 -19.47 -17.56 -9.85
C PHE A 510 -18.80 -16.22 -9.52
N GLU A 511 -17.87 -15.76 -10.37
CA GLU A 511 -17.25 -14.44 -10.27
C GLU A 511 -18.34 -13.34 -10.34
N GLU A 512 -19.26 -13.42 -11.30
CA GLU A 512 -20.40 -12.50 -11.45
C GLU A 512 -21.35 -12.54 -10.24
N SER A 513 -21.70 -13.75 -9.77
CA SER A 513 -22.55 -13.91 -8.57
C SER A 513 -21.92 -13.30 -7.34
N THR A 514 -20.59 -13.43 -7.19
CA THR A 514 -19.85 -12.81 -6.08
C THR A 514 -19.95 -11.29 -6.12
N ILE A 515 -19.77 -10.68 -7.30
CA ILE A 515 -19.89 -9.24 -7.46
C ILE A 515 -21.32 -8.77 -7.23
N LYS A 516 -22.31 -9.50 -7.74
CA LYS A 516 -23.73 -9.20 -7.51
C LYS A 516 -24.05 -9.24 -6.02
N GLU A 517 -23.60 -10.26 -5.30
CA GLU A 517 -23.90 -10.35 -3.88
C GLU A 517 -23.16 -9.28 -3.07
N LEU A 518 -21.93 -8.91 -3.45
CA LEU A 518 -21.25 -7.75 -2.87
C LEU A 518 -22.04 -6.44 -3.03
N ASN A 519 -22.82 -6.30 -4.11
CA ASN A 519 -23.70 -5.16 -4.33
C ASN A 519 -24.90 -5.14 -3.38
N GLU A 520 -25.55 -6.30 -3.25
CA GLU A 520 -26.85 -6.44 -2.61
C GLU A 520 -26.75 -6.71 -1.10
N ASN A 521 -25.58 -7.15 -0.61
CA ASN A 521 -25.39 -7.64 0.75
C ASN A 521 -24.53 -6.72 1.61
N GLU A 522 -25.18 -6.04 2.57
CA GLU A 522 -24.51 -5.10 3.48
C GLU A 522 -23.49 -5.79 4.41
N THR A 523 -23.71 -7.03 4.84
CA THR A 523 -22.74 -7.74 5.68
C THR A 523 -21.49 -8.13 4.92
N PHE A 524 -21.64 -8.52 3.64
CA PHE A 524 -20.50 -8.80 2.76
C PHE A 524 -19.73 -7.50 2.46
N LYS A 525 -20.44 -6.42 2.11
CA LYS A 525 -19.83 -5.09 1.90
C LYS A 525 -19.05 -4.64 3.15
N GLN A 526 -19.64 -4.77 4.34
CA GLN A 526 -18.96 -4.43 5.59
C GLN A 526 -17.71 -5.30 5.81
N SER A 527 -17.77 -6.60 5.50
CA SER A 527 -16.62 -7.48 5.64
C SER A 527 -15.47 -7.11 4.70
N VAL A 528 -15.78 -6.68 3.47
CA VAL A 528 -14.77 -6.12 2.55
C VAL A 528 -14.14 -4.86 3.14
N LEU A 529 -14.94 -3.93 3.67
CA LEU A 529 -14.44 -2.72 4.34
C LEU A 529 -13.53 -3.05 5.52
N ASP A 530 -13.87 -4.07 6.32
CA ASP A 530 -13.05 -4.49 7.45
C ASP A 530 -11.73 -5.12 6.97
N LYS A 531 -11.75 -5.94 5.90
CA LYS A 531 -10.52 -6.45 5.29
C LYS A 531 -9.64 -5.35 4.72
N CYS A 532 -10.23 -4.29 4.17
CA CYS A 532 -9.48 -3.11 3.76
C CYS A 532 -8.76 -2.46 4.94
N ARG A 533 -9.44 -2.30 6.09
CA ARG A 533 -8.85 -1.74 7.31
C ARG A 533 -7.72 -2.62 7.85
N ASP A 534 -7.90 -3.94 7.86
CA ASP A 534 -6.85 -4.88 8.29
C ASP A 534 -5.61 -4.83 7.38
N SER A 535 -5.81 -4.51 6.10
CA SER A 535 -4.77 -4.62 5.06
C SER A 535 -4.04 -3.31 4.77
N LEU A 536 -4.63 -2.19 5.16
CA LEU A 536 -3.99 -0.89 5.12
C LEU A 536 -4.27 -0.14 6.42
N PRO A 537 -3.22 0.33 7.11
CA PRO A 537 -3.37 0.96 8.43
C PRO A 537 -3.80 2.43 8.24
N LEU A 538 -4.87 2.69 7.48
CA LEU A 538 -5.35 4.06 7.22
C LEU A 538 -5.68 4.80 8.51
N GLU A 539 -6.32 4.09 9.44
CA GLU A 539 -6.59 4.60 10.79
C GLU A 539 -5.28 4.94 11.51
N ASP A 540 -4.32 4.01 11.56
CA ASP A 540 -3.07 4.25 12.27
C ASP A 540 -2.23 5.35 11.61
N ILE A 541 -2.24 5.46 10.28
CA ILE A 541 -1.54 6.52 9.53
C ILE A 541 -2.22 7.88 9.75
N ILE A 542 -3.55 7.97 9.66
CA ILE A 542 -4.27 9.24 9.79
C ILE A 542 -4.22 9.77 11.23
N GLU A 543 -4.15 8.86 12.21
CA GLU A 543 -3.93 9.22 13.61
C GLU A 543 -2.47 9.60 13.89
N GLY A 544 -1.54 9.18 13.02
CA GLY A 544 -0.11 9.47 13.11
C GLY A 544 0.67 8.47 13.99
N LYS A 545 0.08 7.30 14.24
CA LYS A 545 0.68 6.17 14.96
C LYS A 545 1.71 5.43 14.11
N GLU A 546 1.49 5.37 12.80
CA GLU A 546 2.33 4.70 11.81
C GLU A 546 2.48 5.60 10.56
N PHE A 547 3.46 5.29 9.70
CA PHE A 547 3.50 5.79 8.32
C PHE A 547 3.82 4.65 7.35
N MET A 548 3.49 4.82 6.07
CA MET A 548 3.83 3.86 5.03
C MET A 548 4.83 4.44 4.03
N ALA A 549 5.86 3.66 3.69
CA ALA A 549 6.69 3.91 2.52
C ALA A 549 6.21 3.02 1.38
N ALA A 550 5.55 3.62 0.38
CA ALA A 550 5.09 2.94 -0.83
C ALA A 550 6.00 3.30 -2.01
N GLY A 551 7.06 2.51 -2.18
CA GLY A 551 8.21 2.90 -3.00
C GLY A 551 8.74 4.25 -2.55
N LYS A 552 8.87 5.21 -3.47
CA LYS A 552 9.41 6.55 -3.18
C LYS A 552 8.41 7.52 -2.52
N THR A 553 7.21 7.07 -2.21
CA THR A 553 6.09 7.91 -1.76
C THR A 553 5.84 7.68 -0.27
N PRO A 554 6.22 8.64 0.60
CA PRO A 554 5.76 8.63 1.98
C PRO A 554 4.25 8.92 2.04
N VAL A 555 3.51 7.95 2.58
CA VAL A 555 2.09 8.06 2.92
C VAL A 555 2.00 8.21 4.42
N THR A 556 1.78 9.44 4.86
CA THR A 556 1.79 9.83 6.27
C THR A 556 0.45 10.43 6.67
N LYS A 557 0.28 10.78 7.95
CA LYS A 557 -0.84 11.59 8.42
C LYS A 557 -1.09 12.82 7.55
N LYS A 558 -0.03 13.58 7.21
CA LYS A 558 -0.14 14.79 6.40
C LYS A 558 -0.57 14.48 4.97
N THR A 559 -0.03 13.41 4.38
CA THR A 559 -0.45 12.95 3.05
C THR A 559 -1.95 12.61 3.07
N LEU A 560 -2.41 11.80 4.04
CA LEU A 560 -3.80 11.39 4.11
C LEU A 560 -4.75 12.54 4.47
N GLU A 561 -4.35 13.45 5.35
CA GLU A 561 -5.14 14.64 5.70
C GLU A 561 -5.32 15.56 4.49
N ALA A 562 -4.27 15.78 3.68
CA ALA A 562 -4.35 16.54 2.44
C ALA A 562 -5.27 15.84 1.41
N MET A 563 -5.17 14.51 1.30
CA MET A 563 -6.01 13.73 0.40
C MET A 563 -7.50 13.77 0.81
N PHE A 564 -7.80 13.54 2.09
CA PHE A 564 -9.17 13.42 2.56
C PHE A 564 -9.81 14.74 2.97
N GLY A 565 -9.02 15.79 3.20
CA GLY A 565 -9.47 17.08 3.75
C GLY A 565 -9.78 17.01 5.25
N THR A 566 -9.45 15.90 5.91
CA THR A 566 -9.70 15.66 7.32
C THR A 566 -8.70 14.65 7.86
N SER A 567 -8.30 14.79 9.12
CA SER A 567 -7.55 13.77 9.86
C SER A 567 -8.44 12.92 10.79
N ASP A 568 -9.76 13.12 10.75
CA ASP A 568 -10.74 12.40 11.56
C ASP A 568 -11.12 11.08 10.88
N TRP A 569 -10.66 9.98 11.47
CA TRP A 569 -10.93 8.64 10.95
C TRP A 569 -12.42 8.32 10.86
N ASN A 570 -13.25 8.80 11.79
CA ASN A 570 -14.70 8.53 11.73
C ASN A 570 -15.31 9.16 10.49
N LYS A 571 -14.91 10.39 10.15
CA LYS A 571 -15.34 11.05 8.91
C LYS A 571 -14.82 10.34 7.68
N VAL A 572 -13.57 9.86 7.68
CA VAL A 572 -13.04 9.09 6.56
C VAL A 572 -13.85 7.82 6.37
N LYS A 573 -14.07 7.08 7.46
CA LYS A 573 -14.84 5.82 7.50
C LYS A 573 -16.28 5.99 7.02
N GLU A 574 -16.98 7.04 7.44
CA GLU A 574 -18.36 7.34 7.03
C GLU A 574 -18.49 7.64 5.53
N ASN A 575 -17.40 8.11 4.90
CA ASN A 575 -17.36 8.46 3.48
C ASN A 575 -16.67 7.39 2.63
N LEU A 576 -16.30 6.24 3.21
CA LEU A 576 -15.79 5.08 2.48
C LEU A 576 -16.96 4.17 2.06
N GLU A 577 -17.02 3.85 0.77
CA GLU A 577 -18.03 2.97 0.21
C GLU A 577 -17.45 2.12 -0.92
N VAL A 578 -18.17 1.07 -1.32
CA VAL A 578 -17.83 0.27 -2.50
C VAL A 578 -18.64 0.79 -3.69
N ASP A 579 -17.95 1.43 -4.64
CA ASP A 579 -18.47 1.80 -5.96
C ASP A 579 -18.34 0.60 -6.90
N LEU A 580 -19.41 0.26 -7.60
CA LEU A 580 -19.51 -1.01 -8.32
C LEU A 580 -19.32 -0.87 -9.83
N GLU A 581 -19.21 0.36 -10.36
CA GLU A 581 -19.12 0.58 -11.80
C GLU A 581 -17.84 1.33 -12.25
N PRO A 582 -17.24 0.96 -13.39
CA PRO A 582 -17.42 -0.28 -14.16
C PRO A 582 -16.68 -1.50 -13.56
N VAL A 583 -15.90 -1.30 -12.51
CA VAL A 583 -15.17 -2.33 -11.77
C VAL A 583 -15.40 -2.06 -10.28
N PRO A 584 -15.78 -3.07 -9.47
CA PRO A 584 -15.90 -2.93 -8.03
C PRO A 584 -14.65 -2.29 -7.42
N THR A 585 -14.83 -1.17 -6.75
CA THR A 585 -13.78 -0.26 -6.31
C THR A 585 -14.16 0.30 -4.94
N LEU A 586 -13.24 0.24 -3.99
CA LEU A 586 -13.37 1.01 -2.76
C LEU A 586 -13.12 2.48 -3.08
N VAL A 587 -14.06 3.36 -2.73
CA VAL A 587 -13.97 4.80 -2.97
C VAL A 587 -14.19 5.58 -1.68
N TYR A 588 -13.51 6.70 -1.56
CA TYR A 588 -13.83 7.76 -0.62
C TYR A 588 -14.58 8.87 -1.36
N LYS A 589 -15.72 9.33 -0.83
CA LYS A 589 -16.48 10.47 -1.35
C LYS A 589 -16.68 11.50 -0.24
N GLY A 590 -15.81 12.50 -0.18
CA GLY A 590 -15.86 13.55 0.84
C GLY A 590 -15.67 14.94 0.27
N LYS A 591 -15.35 15.91 1.14
CA LYS A 591 -15.07 17.29 0.74
C LYS A 591 -13.65 17.72 1.13
N VAL A 592 -12.98 18.42 0.23
CA VAL A 592 -11.68 19.07 0.47
C VAL A 592 -11.81 20.51 -0.01
N ASP A 593 -11.53 21.49 0.85
CA ASP A 593 -11.69 22.92 0.55
C ASP A 593 -13.06 23.27 -0.07
N ASP A 594 -14.13 22.79 0.57
CA ASP A 594 -15.54 22.94 0.16
C ASP A 594 -15.90 22.35 -1.23
N SER A 595 -14.98 21.63 -1.86
CA SER A 595 -15.17 20.96 -3.14
C SER A 595 -15.34 19.46 -2.95
N ASP A 596 -16.28 18.86 -3.68
CA ASP A 596 -16.47 17.40 -3.67
C ASP A 596 -15.20 16.70 -4.18
N ARG A 597 -14.77 15.68 -3.44
CA ARG A 597 -13.57 14.89 -3.69
C ARG A 597 -13.91 13.42 -3.70
N THR A 598 -13.66 12.78 -4.84
CA THR A 598 -13.73 11.33 -4.97
C THR A 598 -12.32 10.76 -5.11
N ILE A 599 -11.95 9.83 -4.24
CA ILE A 599 -10.69 9.09 -4.32
C ILE A 599 -11.00 7.61 -4.50
N LYS A 600 -10.60 7.04 -5.64
CA LYS A 600 -10.65 5.60 -5.85
C LYS A 600 -9.46 4.98 -5.17
N PHE A 601 -9.72 4.17 -4.15
CA PHE A 601 -8.74 3.63 -3.23
C PHE A 601 -8.14 2.31 -3.74
N ALA A 602 -9.00 1.34 -3.97
CA ALA A 602 -8.61 0.00 -4.33
C ALA A 602 -9.59 -0.64 -5.30
N ASN A 603 -9.09 -1.30 -6.33
CA ASN A 603 -9.89 -2.18 -7.17
C ASN A 603 -10.08 -3.52 -6.43
N ILE A 604 -11.32 -3.96 -6.36
CA ILE A 604 -11.70 -5.27 -5.84
C ILE A 604 -11.64 -6.26 -7.01
N VAL A 605 -10.85 -7.31 -6.85
CA VAL A 605 -10.69 -8.36 -7.86
C VAL A 605 -11.04 -9.70 -7.23
N VAL A 606 -12.10 -10.32 -7.77
CA VAL A 606 -12.46 -11.71 -7.49
C VAL A 606 -12.01 -12.54 -8.67
N ARG A 607 -11.23 -13.60 -8.42
CA ARG A 607 -10.78 -14.50 -9.49
C ARG A 607 -10.48 -15.89 -8.98
N GLU A 608 -10.75 -16.89 -9.79
CA GLU A 608 -10.24 -18.24 -9.50
C GLU A 608 -8.72 -18.32 -9.77
N ASP A 609 -7.94 -18.74 -8.78
CA ASP A 609 -6.53 -19.08 -8.98
C ASP A 609 -6.43 -20.46 -9.63
N GLY A 610 -6.32 -20.48 -10.96
CA GLY A 610 -6.35 -21.71 -11.77
C GLY A 610 -7.72 -21.94 -12.39
N LYS A 611 -8.14 -21.01 -13.26
CA LYS A 611 -9.49 -20.89 -13.81
C LYS A 611 -10.00 -22.19 -14.46
N GLY A 612 -10.96 -22.87 -13.84
CA GLY A 612 -11.55 -24.13 -14.28
C GLY A 612 -10.88 -25.40 -13.74
N TYR A 613 -9.88 -25.27 -12.86
CA TYR A 613 -9.15 -26.45 -12.38
C TYR A 613 -8.61 -26.34 -10.96
N SER A 614 -8.88 -25.24 -10.26
CA SER A 614 -8.24 -24.92 -8.99
C SER A 614 -8.68 -25.81 -7.84
N GLY A 615 -9.91 -26.36 -7.91
CA GLY A 615 -10.57 -27.04 -6.80
C GLY A 615 -11.09 -26.07 -5.73
N GLY A 616 -11.62 -24.91 -6.14
CA GLY A 616 -12.23 -23.93 -5.23
C GLY A 616 -11.28 -22.86 -4.68
N ALA A 617 -10.08 -22.70 -5.25
CA ALA A 617 -9.17 -21.65 -4.81
C ALA A 617 -9.57 -20.29 -5.42
N VAL A 618 -10.57 -19.63 -4.83
CA VAL A 618 -11.02 -18.31 -5.24
C VAL A 618 -10.29 -17.23 -4.45
N LYS A 619 -9.62 -16.33 -5.16
CA LYS A 619 -8.90 -15.19 -4.61
C LYS A 619 -9.80 -13.98 -4.53
N PHE A 620 -9.65 -13.25 -3.44
CA PHE A 620 -10.18 -11.91 -3.27
C PHE A 620 -8.98 -10.98 -3.05
N GLU A 621 -8.78 -10.04 -3.97
CA GLU A 621 -7.63 -9.14 -3.99
C GLU A 621 -8.11 -7.69 -3.93
N LEU A 622 -7.43 -6.88 -3.12
CA LEU A 622 -7.56 -5.43 -3.15
C LEU A 622 -6.29 -4.87 -3.77
N LYS A 623 -6.39 -4.25 -4.94
CA LYS A 623 -5.25 -3.66 -5.65
C LYS A 623 -5.33 -2.15 -5.53
N PHE A 624 -4.23 -1.46 -5.21
CA PHE A 624 -4.24 0.00 -5.25
C PHE A 624 -4.77 0.49 -6.59
N ASN A 625 -5.72 1.42 -6.54
CA ASN A 625 -6.18 2.10 -7.74
C ASN A 625 -5.15 3.18 -8.12
N ASN A 626 -4.97 3.40 -9.43
CA ASN A 626 -4.06 4.44 -9.93
C ASN A 626 -4.41 5.83 -9.38
N ASN A 627 -5.69 6.11 -9.14
CA ASN A 627 -6.13 7.38 -8.57
C ASN A 627 -5.57 7.61 -7.16
N PHE A 628 -5.64 6.62 -6.27
CA PHE A 628 -5.02 6.72 -4.94
C PHE A 628 -3.50 6.91 -5.04
N ARG A 629 -2.82 6.14 -5.91
CA ARG A 629 -1.38 6.30 -6.16
C ARG A 629 -1.06 7.74 -6.58
N ASP A 630 -1.80 8.26 -7.55
CA ASP A 630 -1.52 9.56 -8.15
C ASP A 630 -1.79 10.71 -7.16
N PHE A 631 -2.87 10.62 -6.38
CA PHE A 631 -3.12 11.56 -5.27
C PHE A 631 -2.03 11.47 -4.21
N ALA A 632 -1.74 10.27 -3.69
CA ALA A 632 -0.72 10.08 -2.67
C ALA A 632 0.65 10.57 -3.14
N ALA A 633 1.02 10.30 -4.40
CA ALA A 633 2.26 10.77 -4.99
C ALA A 633 2.28 12.31 -5.12
N GLY A 634 1.18 12.93 -5.58
CA GLY A 634 1.06 14.38 -5.71
C GLY A 634 1.16 15.11 -4.37
N GLU A 635 0.32 14.75 -3.40
CA GLU A 635 0.34 15.37 -2.06
C GLU A 635 1.68 15.13 -1.36
N SER A 636 2.23 13.91 -1.49
CA SER A 636 3.55 13.59 -0.93
C SER A 636 4.66 14.39 -1.59
N GLN A 637 4.58 14.65 -2.89
CA GLN A 637 5.54 15.48 -3.61
C GLN A 637 5.57 16.90 -3.04
N ASP A 638 4.40 17.52 -2.89
CA ASP A 638 4.26 18.89 -2.36
C ASP A 638 4.76 19.01 -0.92
N ILE A 639 4.55 17.97 -0.10
CA ILE A 639 4.96 17.97 1.32
C ILE A 639 6.46 17.65 1.48
N TYR A 640 6.96 16.63 0.77
CA TYR A 640 8.21 15.96 1.12
C TYR A 640 9.37 16.17 0.14
N ASP A 641 9.16 16.76 -1.04
CA ASP A 641 10.24 16.91 -2.02
C ASP A 641 11.43 17.72 -1.49
N GLN A 642 11.18 18.78 -0.74
CA GLN A 642 12.22 19.59 -0.10
C GLN A 642 13.01 18.82 0.97
N HIS A 643 12.47 17.71 1.47
CA HIS A 643 13.06 16.90 2.52
C HIS A 643 13.79 15.66 1.97
N ARG A 644 13.68 15.35 0.67
CA ARG A 644 14.28 14.13 0.12
C ARG A 644 15.82 14.09 0.30
N PRO A 645 16.38 12.91 0.61
CA PRO A 645 17.84 12.73 0.63
C PRO A 645 18.43 12.85 -0.77
N GLU A 646 19.66 13.34 -0.83
CA GLU A 646 20.46 13.28 -2.05
C GLU A 646 20.52 11.82 -2.54
N GLY A 647 20.20 11.60 -3.82
CA GLY A 647 20.13 10.26 -4.39
C GLY A 647 18.83 9.49 -4.18
N GLY A 648 17.83 10.05 -3.48
CA GLY A 648 16.53 9.41 -3.26
C GLY A 648 15.65 9.22 -4.51
N GLN A 649 16.06 9.77 -5.66
CA GLN A 649 15.36 9.67 -6.95
C GLN A 649 16.21 9.03 -8.08
N ILE A 650 17.36 8.40 -7.75
CA ILE A 650 18.41 7.83 -8.64
C ILE A 650 18.16 8.02 -10.16
N PRO A 651 18.90 8.94 -10.78
CA PRO A 651 20.22 8.56 -11.28
C PRO A 651 21.34 9.39 -10.64
N ILE A 652 22.00 8.79 -9.65
CA ILE A 652 23.23 9.33 -9.06
C ILE A 652 24.37 9.09 -10.06
N PRO A 653 25.22 10.08 -10.32
CA PRO A 653 26.32 9.91 -11.25
C PRO A 653 27.41 9.03 -10.60
N PHE A 654 27.59 7.81 -11.13
CA PHE A 654 28.65 6.88 -10.73
C PHE A 654 29.80 6.88 -11.74
N LYS A 655 31.03 6.77 -11.25
CA LYS A 655 32.20 6.62 -12.11
C LYS A 655 32.06 5.34 -12.95
N LYS A 656 32.05 5.44 -14.28
CA LYS A 656 32.02 4.25 -15.17
C LYS A 656 33.22 3.37 -14.83
N LYS A 657 33.00 2.07 -14.53
CA LYS A 657 34.10 1.12 -14.43
C LYS A 657 34.77 1.06 -15.82
N LYS A 658 36.06 1.37 -15.90
CA LYS A 658 36.85 1.02 -17.09
C LYS A 658 36.82 -0.51 -17.19
N LYS A 659 36.29 -1.02 -18.31
CA LYS A 659 36.28 -2.46 -18.60
C LYS A 659 37.71 -2.97 -18.76
#